data_AF-A0A518G1U8-F1
#
_entry.id   AF-A0A518G1U8-F1
#
_cell.length_a   1.000
_cell.length_b   1.000
_cell.length_c   1.000
_cell.angle_alpha   90.00
_cell.angle_beta   90.00
_cell.angle_gamma   90.00
#
_symmetry.space_group_name_H-M   'P 1'
#
loop_
_entity.id
_entity.type
_entity.pdbx_description
1 polymer ?
#
loop_
_entity_poly.entity_id
_entity_poly.type
_entity_poly.pdbx_seq_one_letter_code
_entity_poly.pdbx_strand_id
1 'polypeptide(L)'
;MFAHLTSLRFTLLLVLALQVTVVPTAAAVENTGNDTLPQSKVIQFFDTYCVSCHDGAGAEAGLDLSSFDSGDQLAAEIDKWNRIADRIADQQMPPIDSEIPTLEMRTATVQWIRDTIHAAVCDDGIAPGGPMLRRLNRTEYANTVRDLLGIQFNAGHELPEDGAGGEGFDNAAETLFISPIHAEKYLDAARTALTHAMSDPKDRKSILVSVPTPDTSPQAAAQKVLSKFLPRAFRRPASDEEVEQYLQLFRQVYEEDQSYDSAITFALEAAMVSPKFLFLWEQPHTETTPIPLTHYEMASRLSYFLWASMPDAELMQLAAEEKLHDEAVLTQQVARMVQSRIDDRGHRRDAKVREFASSFVEQWLGTRALGREFKPDQSVVGKLNSELQGGMKYEPVFFMEDLLAENLSLLNWIDADFTYANSSLARHYGIEGTFREQPRRVDLPENSHRGGVLGMSAVLAVSSFSHRTSPVLRGKWIMETLLGSAPPPPPPNVPTLEENAAEGSEKRTLRERLELHRADAACASCHAVMDPLGFGLENYDVLGRWRTEEQGMPIDSTGTLPDGTTFEGVAGLKQQLMQRKDAFIRHLTSKMLGYALARQLTNEDQCVVDAISQKLAEDEYRAQTLVLEIVKSLPFQYKRGQTPPLNQEMNDGQ
;
A
#
# COMPACT_ATOMS: atom_id res chain seq x y z
N MET A 1 2.77 72.16 37.81
CA MET A 1 1.97 72.90 38.81
C MET A 1 1.60 71.90 39.90
N PHE A 2 2.06 72.15 41.14
CA PHE A 2 1.83 71.40 42.39
C PHE A 2 1.97 69.86 42.41
N ALA A 3 2.86 69.41 43.30
CA ALA A 3 2.99 68.03 43.74
C ALA A 3 2.45 67.87 45.18
N HIS A 4 1.94 66.68 45.50
CA HIS A 4 1.86 66.11 46.85
C HIS A 4 2.11 64.59 46.70
N LEU A 5 3.05 63.94 47.40
CA LEU A 5 3.02 63.53 48.83
C LEU A 5 1.80 62.62 49.12
N THR A 6 1.85 61.47 49.84
CA THR A 6 2.77 60.89 50.86
C THR A 6 2.33 59.41 51.13
N SER A 7 3.07 58.46 51.76
CA SER A 7 4.51 58.29 52.08
C SER A 7 4.74 57.02 52.97
N LEU A 8 5.61 56.07 52.56
CA LEU A 8 6.19 54.96 53.38
C LEU A 8 5.17 53.88 53.87
N ARG A 9 5.52 52.61 54.14
CA ARG A 9 6.63 51.97 54.91
C ARG A 9 6.86 50.54 54.34
N PHE A 10 7.95 49.78 54.53
CA PHE A 10 9.07 49.76 55.49
C PHE A 10 10.23 48.88 54.91
N THR A 11 11.49 49.04 55.37
CA THR A 11 12.62 48.04 55.53
C THR A 11 12.71 46.75 54.64
N LEU A 12 13.88 46.21 54.25
CA LEU A 12 15.27 46.30 54.74
C LEU A 12 16.28 45.87 53.64
N LEU A 13 17.58 46.18 53.78
CA LEU A 13 18.66 45.54 53.00
C LEU A 13 18.82 44.05 53.38
N LEU A 14 19.22 43.18 52.44
CA LEU A 14 20.63 42.71 52.33
C LEU A 14 20.91 41.88 51.07
N VAL A 15 22.18 41.94 50.63
CA VAL A 15 22.84 41.16 49.57
C VAL A 15 22.75 39.64 49.81
N LEU A 16 22.51 38.84 48.76
CA LEU A 16 23.05 37.48 48.69
C LEU A 16 23.28 36.95 47.26
N ALA A 17 24.47 36.40 47.05
CA ALA A 17 24.90 35.41 46.06
C ALA A 17 24.23 35.35 44.67
N LEU A 18 24.93 35.84 43.64
CA LEU A 18 24.76 35.39 42.26
C LEU A 18 25.37 33.98 42.12
N GLN A 19 24.59 32.93 42.33
CA GLN A 19 25.04 31.57 41.99
C GLN A 19 24.94 31.35 40.48
N VAL A 20 26.09 31.31 39.81
CA VAL A 20 26.20 30.73 38.48
C VAL A 20 26.02 29.22 38.63
N THR A 21 24.78 28.75 38.45
CA THR A 21 24.54 27.33 38.20
C THR A 21 25.15 26.99 36.85
N VAL A 22 26.31 26.35 36.86
CA VAL A 22 26.85 25.67 35.68
C VAL A 22 25.88 24.55 35.36
N VAL A 23 24.95 24.83 34.43
CA VAL A 23 24.20 23.78 33.77
C VAL A 23 25.25 22.89 33.12
N PRO A 24 25.31 21.58 33.41
CA PRO A 24 26.17 20.69 32.64
C PRO A 24 25.67 20.78 31.21
N THR A 25 26.49 21.36 30.33
CA THR A 25 26.30 21.20 28.89
C THR A 25 26.23 19.71 28.66
N ALA A 26 25.04 19.22 28.26
CA ALA A 26 24.90 17.87 27.77
C ALA A 26 26.02 17.67 26.75
N ALA A 27 26.89 16.70 27.01
CA ALA A 27 27.97 16.41 26.09
C ALA A 27 27.32 16.19 24.73
N ALA A 28 27.74 16.98 23.73
CA ALA A 28 27.36 16.70 22.37
C ALA A 28 27.76 15.24 22.13
N VAL A 29 26.79 14.39 21.80
CA VAL A 29 27.09 13.05 21.32
C VAL A 29 27.84 13.28 20.01
N GLU A 30 29.17 13.19 20.08
CA GLU A 30 29.98 13.18 18.89
C GLU A 30 29.47 12.03 18.03
N ASN A 31 29.06 12.34 16.80
CA ASN A 31 28.63 11.34 15.84
C ASN A 31 29.89 10.56 15.41
N THR A 32 30.28 9.57 16.21
CA THR A 32 31.40 8.67 15.94
C THR A 32 31.07 7.88 14.70
N GLY A 33 31.77 8.22 13.61
CA GLY A 33 31.38 7.78 12.28
C GLY A 33 31.49 6.27 12.10
N ASN A 34 30.41 5.67 11.59
CA ASN A 34 30.39 4.40 10.89
C ASN A 34 31.17 3.25 11.56
N ASP A 35 30.76 2.86 12.77
CA ASP A 35 31.19 1.62 13.45
C ASP A 35 30.58 0.37 12.75
N THR A 36 30.86 0.19 11.46
CA THR A 36 30.55 -1.05 10.75
C THR A 36 31.47 -2.16 11.25
N LEU A 37 30.88 -3.29 11.65
CA LEU A 37 31.67 -4.46 12.06
C LEU A 37 32.59 -4.88 10.91
N PRO A 38 33.89 -5.16 11.16
CA PRO A 38 34.75 -5.75 10.14
C PRO A 38 34.15 -7.07 9.65
N GLN A 39 34.24 -7.37 8.35
CA GLN A 39 33.71 -8.61 7.76
C GLN A 39 34.12 -9.87 8.54
N SER A 40 35.36 -9.94 9.04
CA SER A 40 35.86 -11.05 9.86
C SER A 40 35.10 -11.25 11.18
N LYS A 41 34.47 -10.20 11.73
CA LYS A 41 33.59 -10.29 12.90
C LYS A 41 32.18 -10.75 12.55
N VAL A 42 31.68 -10.43 11.35
CA VAL A 42 30.40 -10.96 10.86
C VAL A 42 30.52 -12.43 10.49
N ILE A 43 31.61 -12.85 9.85
CA ILE A 43 31.89 -14.29 9.63
C ILE A 43 31.97 -15.02 10.97
N GLN A 44 32.74 -14.47 11.94
CA GLN A 44 32.79 -15.04 13.30
C GLN A 44 31.42 -15.13 13.97
N PHE A 45 30.50 -14.18 13.72
CA PHE A 45 29.12 -14.24 14.22
C PHE A 45 28.39 -15.47 13.64
N PHE A 46 28.43 -15.68 12.32
CA PHE A 46 27.78 -16.83 11.69
C PHE A 46 28.42 -18.17 12.12
N ASP A 47 29.75 -18.25 12.18
CA ASP A 47 30.49 -19.42 12.68
C ASP A 47 30.07 -19.80 14.11
N THR A 48 29.91 -18.81 14.99
CA THR A 48 29.61 -19.03 16.42
C THR A 48 28.14 -19.36 16.66
N TYR A 49 27.24 -18.66 15.96
CA TYR A 49 25.82 -18.60 16.31
C TYR A 49 24.88 -19.29 15.31
N CYS A 50 25.35 -19.68 14.12
CA CYS A 50 24.47 -20.18 13.05
C CYS A 50 24.92 -21.51 12.44
N VAL A 51 26.22 -21.68 12.17
CA VAL A 51 26.74 -22.84 11.42
C VAL A 51 26.44 -24.18 12.10
N SER A 52 26.32 -24.24 13.43
CA SER A 52 25.98 -25.47 14.17
C SER A 52 24.63 -26.10 13.78
N CYS A 53 23.67 -25.30 13.29
CA CYS A 53 22.36 -25.75 12.79
C CYS A 53 22.21 -25.57 11.26
N HIS A 54 23.04 -24.72 10.66
CA HIS A 54 23.01 -24.33 9.25
C HIS A 54 24.25 -24.82 8.48
N ASP A 55 24.58 -26.11 8.60
CA ASP A 55 25.70 -26.78 7.92
C ASP A 55 25.21 -27.99 7.08
N GLY A 56 25.53 -27.95 5.79
CA GLY A 56 25.42 -29.08 4.88
C GLY A 56 24.00 -29.60 4.60
N ALA A 57 23.92 -30.84 4.12
CA ALA A 57 22.67 -31.44 3.62
C ALA A 57 21.60 -31.72 4.69
N GLY A 58 21.92 -31.56 5.97
CA GLY A 58 21.00 -31.68 7.11
C GLY A 58 20.54 -30.34 7.69
N ALA A 59 20.98 -29.22 7.11
CA ALA A 59 20.78 -27.88 7.66
C ALA A 59 19.29 -27.51 7.86
N GLU A 60 19.01 -26.82 8.96
CA GLU A 60 17.66 -26.36 9.28
C GLU A 60 17.11 -25.41 8.21
N ALA A 61 15.81 -25.57 7.90
CA ALA A 61 15.12 -24.91 6.81
C ALA A 61 15.78 -25.05 5.41
N GLY A 62 16.75 -25.95 5.24
CA GLY A 62 17.54 -26.08 4.00
C GLY A 62 18.52 -24.93 3.77
N LEU A 63 18.84 -24.14 4.80
CA LEU A 63 19.76 -23.01 4.74
C LEU A 63 21.16 -23.43 5.18
N ASP A 64 22.08 -23.56 4.23
CA ASP A 64 23.51 -23.78 4.48
C ASP A 64 24.27 -22.44 4.52
N LEU A 65 25.03 -22.23 5.60
CA LEU A 65 25.88 -21.06 5.86
C LEU A 65 27.35 -21.45 6.09
N SER A 66 27.69 -22.74 6.05
CA SER A 66 29.06 -23.26 6.28
C SER A 66 30.11 -22.72 5.29
N SER A 67 29.67 -22.23 4.13
CA SER A 67 30.49 -21.68 3.06
C SER A 67 30.55 -20.15 3.03
N PHE A 68 29.95 -19.45 4.01
CA PHE A 68 29.95 -18.00 4.06
C PHE A 68 31.31 -17.43 4.50
N ASP A 69 32.04 -16.84 3.56
CA ASP A 69 33.41 -16.32 3.77
C ASP A 69 33.60 -14.84 3.37
N SER A 70 32.62 -14.22 2.71
CA SER A 70 32.81 -12.91 2.07
C SER A 70 31.51 -12.15 1.78
N GLY A 71 31.60 -10.81 1.82
CA GLY A 71 30.50 -9.92 1.45
C GLY A 71 30.03 -10.08 0.01
N ASP A 72 30.91 -10.50 -0.90
CA ASP A 72 30.61 -10.75 -2.32
C ASP A 72 29.46 -11.76 -2.50
N GLN A 73 29.30 -12.71 -1.58
CA GLN A 73 28.20 -13.68 -1.59
C GLN A 73 26.82 -13.05 -1.35
N LEU A 74 26.75 -11.88 -0.67
CA LEU A 74 25.48 -11.20 -0.41
C LEU A 74 24.86 -10.67 -1.69
N ALA A 75 25.67 -10.15 -2.62
CA ALA A 75 25.23 -9.62 -3.91
C ALA A 75 24.63 -10.72 -4.82
N ALA A 76 25.12 -11.97 -4.70
CA ALA A 76 24.63 -13.09 -5.48
C ALA A 76 23.27 -13.64 -4.99
N GLU A 77 22.95 -13.47 -3.71
CA GLU A 77 21.77 -14.07 -3.07
C GLU A 77 20.99 -13.06 -2.19
N ILE A 78 20.80 -11.84 -2.68
CA ILE A 78 20.23 -10.69 -1.94
C ILE A 78 18.93 -11.04 -1.17
N ASP A 79 17.98 -11.75 -1.81
CA ASP A 79 16.73 -12.19 -1.17
C ASP A 79 16.94 -13.11 0.04
N LYS A 80 17.93 -14.01 -0.02
CA LYS A 80 18.28 -14.91 1.09
C LYS A 80 18.89 -14.10 2.23
N TRP A 81 19.81 -13.18 1.93
CA TRP A 81 20.50 -12.39 2.94
C TRP A 81 19.62 -11.33 3.61
N ASN A 82 18.69 -10.71 2.88
CA ASN A 82 17.64 -9.87 3.47
C ASN A 82 16.79 -10.66 4.47
N ARG A 83 16.32 -11.86 4.10
CA ARG A 83 15.57 -12.74 5.03
C ARG A 83 16.38 -13.13 6.26
N ILE A 84 17.68 -13.44 6.10
CA ILE A 84 18.58 -13.72 7.23
C ILE A 84 18.68 -12.49 8.16
N ALA A 85 18.94 -11.31 7.59
CA ALA A 85 19.03 -10.06 8.35
C ALA A 85 17.74 -9.78 9.13
N ASP A 86 16.56 -9.99 8.51
CA ASP A 86 15.27 -9.77 9.18
C ASP A 86 15.01 -10.79 10.30
N ARG A 87 15.39 -12.07 10.13
CA ARG A 87 15.28 -13.08 11.22
C ARG A 87 16.20 -12.77 12.41
N ILE A 88 17.38 -12.19 12.16
CA ILE A 88 18.31 -11.74 13.21
C ILE A 88 17.79 -10.47 13.89
N ALA A 89 17.26 -9.51 13.12
CA ALA A 89 16.70 -8.25 13.61
C ALA A 89 15.44 -8.44 14.46
N ASP A 90 14.53 -9.32 14.02
CA ASP A 90 13.36 -9.74 14.79
C ASP A 90 13.71 -10.70 15.95
N GLN A 91 15.00 -11.02 16.15
CA GLN A 91 15.49 -11.88 17.23
C GLN A 91 14.92 -13.32 17.23
N GLN A 92 14.49 -13.81 16.06
CA GLN A 92 13.98 -15.17 15.87
C GLN A 92 15.12 -16.20 15.71
N MET A 93 16.28 -15.73 15.23
CA MET A 93 17.50 -16.53 15.07
C MET A 93 18.69 -15.81 15.71
N PRO A 94 19.60 -16.51 16.44
CA PRO A 94 19.49 -17.92 16.86
C PRO A 94 18.29 -18.17 17.81
N PRO A 95 17.80 -19.41 17.91
CA PRO A 95 16.66 -19.78 18.76
C PRO A 95 17.02 -19.71 20.25
N ILE A 96 15.99 -19.63 21.11
CA ILE A 96 16.14 -19.29 22.54
C ILE A 96 16.86 -20.36 23.40
N ASP A 97 17.00 -21.57 22.88
CA ASP A 97 17.70 -22.71 23.49
C ASP A 97 19.18 -22.82 23.03
N SER A 98 19.64 -21.94 22.15
CA SER A 98 21.00 -21.87 21.62
C SER A 98 21.84 -20.75 22.28
N GLU A 99 23.08 -20.52 21.81
CA GLU A 99 23.90 -19.41 22.29
C GLU A 99 23.39 -18.08 21.71
N ILE A 100 22.95 -17.16 22.58
CA ILE A 100 22.28 -15.92 22.16
C ILE A 100 23.29 -14.75 22.08
N PRO A 101 23.54 -14.16 20.90
CA PRO A 101 24.38 -12.97 20.77
C PRO A 101 23.72 -11.73 21.37
N THR A 102 24.54 -10.76 21.79
CA THR A 102 24.05 -9.49 22.36
C THR A 102 23.27 -8.69 21.33
N LEU A 103 22.35 -7.83 21.79
CA LEU A 103 21.56 -6.96 20.92
C LEU A 103 22.46 -6.03 20.08
N GLU A 104 23.56 -5.55 20.64
CA GLU A 104 24.58 -4.75 19.93
C GLU A 104 25.20 -5.53 18.76
N MET A 105 25.65 -6.78 19.00
CA MET A 105 26.22 -7.64 17.97
C MET A 105 25.20 -8.01 16.88
N ARG A 106 23.94 -8.26 17.26
CA ARG A 106 22.83 -8.50 16.31
C ARG A 106 22.60 -7.29 15.42
N THR A 107 22.43 -6.11 16.02
CA THR A 107 22.18 -4.85 15.30
C THR A 107 23.32 -4.53 14.34
N ALA A 108 24.57 -4.61 14.79
CA ALA A 108 25.72 -4.32 13.94
C ALA A 108 25.95 -5.36 12.83
N THR A 109 25.61 -6.63 13.06
CA THR A 109 25.63 -7.67 12.02
C THR A 109 24.55 -7.42 10.96
N VAL A 110 23.32 -7.13 11.37
CA VAL A 110 22.21 -6.77 10.47
C VAL A 110 22.53 -5.52 9.66
N GLN A 111 23.12 -4.50 10.30
CA GLN A 111 23.53 -3.28 9.63
C GLN A 111 24.60 -3.57 8.57
N TRP A 112 25.65 -4.35 8.91
CA TRP A 112 26.68 -4.73 7.94
C TRP A 112 26.12 -5.50 6.73
N ILE A 113 25.17 -6.42 6.93
CA ILE A 113 24.53 -7.15 5.82
C ILE A 113 23.78 -6.17 4.91
N ARG A 114 22.99 -5.27 5.49
CA ARG A 114 22.20 -4.29 4.74
C ARG A 114 23.08 -3.27 4.01
N ASP A 115 24.13 -2.76 4.65
CA ASP A 115 25.11 -1.85 4.05
C ASP A 115 25.89 -2.52 2.90
N THR A 116 26.24 -3.80 3.05
CA THR A 116 26.97 -4.57 2.01
C THR A 116 26.07 -4.85 0.81
N ILE A 117 24.80 -5.23 1.03
CA ILE A 117 23.81 -5.36 -0.05
C ILE A 117 23.57 -4.00 -0.73
N HIS A 118 23.39 -2.94 0.05
CA HIS A 118 23.16 -1.59 -0.48
C HIS A 118 24.35 -1.13 -1.34
N ALA A 119 25.60 -1.24 -0.87
CA ALA A 119 26.77 -0.90 -1.65
C ALA A 119 26.84 -1.71 -2.96
N ALA A 120 26.62 -3.03 -2.89
CA ALA A 120 26.68 -3.90 -4.06
C ALA A 120 25.58 -3.65 -5.13
N VAL A 121 24.48 -2.99 -4.76
CA VAL A 121 23.32 -2.77 -5.64
C VAL A 121 23.17 -1.30 -6.07
N CYS A 122 23.47 -0.36 -5.17
CA CYS A 122 23.16 1.05 -5.34
C CYS A 122 24.34 1.86 -5.91
N ASP A 123 25.59 1.43 -5.69
CA ASP A 123 26.78 2.20 -6.10
C ASP A 123 27.01 2.18 -7.63
N ASP A 124 26.62 1.10 -8.31
CA ASP A 124 26.68 0.97 -9.79
C ASP A 124 25.53 1.70 -10.51
N GLY A 125 24.57 2.26 -9.75
CA GLY A 125 23.47 3.08 -10.25
C GLY A 125 22.18 2.30 -10.53
N ILE A 126 21.05 2.92 -10.17
CA ILE A 126 19.72 2.33 -10.24
C ILE A 126 19.26 2.20 -11.70
N ALA A 127 18.78 1.02 -12.09
CA ALA A 127 18.14 0.81 -13.38
C ALA A 127 16.61 0.95 -13.25
N PRO A 128 15.92 1.77 -14.07
CA PRO A 128 14.48 1.71 -14.17
C PRO A 128 14.09 0.37 -14.83
N GLY A 129 12.97 -0.20 -14.39
CA GLY A 129 12.42 -1.43 -14.97
C GLY A 129 12.10 -1.32 -16.46
N GLY A 130 11.88 -2.48 -17.09
CA GLY A 130 11.46 -2.56 -18.49
C GLY A 130 10.07 -1.93 -18.74
N PRO A 131 9.78 -1.44 -19.95
CA PRO A 131 8.42 -1.03 -20.31
C PRO A 131 7.48 -2.24 -20.21
N MET A 132 6.46 -2.12 -19.37
CA MET A 132 5.49 -3.19 -19.15
C MET A 132 4.24 -2.94 -20.00
N LEU A 133 3.81 -3.93 -20.79
CA LEU A 133 2.51 -3.90 -21.45
C LEU A 133 1.42 -4.19 -20.41
N ARG A 134 0.95 -3.14 -19.73
CA ARG A 134 0.04 -3.26 -18.59
C ARG A 134 -1.41 -3.05 -19.01
N ARG A 135 -2.27 -4.05 -18.83
CA ARG A 135 -3.72 -3.89 -19.00
C ARG A 135 -4.27 -2.97 -17.90
N LEU A 136 -5.39 -2.30 -18.13
CA LEU A 136 -6.19 -1.73 -17.05
C LEU A 136 -6.80 -2.88 -16.24
N ASN A 137 -6.59 -2.90 -14.92
CA ASN A 137 -7.33 -3.82 -14.07
C ASN A 137 -8.82 -3.47 -14.03
N ARG A 138 -9.66 -4.32 -13.45
CA ARG A 138 -11.12 -4.17 -13.40
C ARG A 138 -11.58 -2.83 -12.81
N THR A 139 -10.90 -2.35 -11.77
CA THR A 139 -11.18 -1.06 -11.11
C THR A 139 -10.76 0.11 -12.00
N GLU A 140 -9.54 0.06 -12.52
CA GLU A 140 -8.98 1.07 -13.43
C GLU A 140 -9.79 1.20 -14.72
N TYR A 141 -10.27 0.08 -15.29
CA TYR A 141 -11.16 0.07 -16.44
C TYR A 141 -12.50 0.74 -16.09
N ALA A 142 -13.14 0.35 -14.98
CA ALA A 142 -14.41 0.94 -14.55
C ALA A 142 -14.31 2.46 -14.37
N ASN A 143 -13.26 2.93 -13.69
CA ASN A 143 -13.00 4.35 -13.45
C ASN A 143 -12.63 5.10 -14.74
N THR A 144 -11.86 4.47 -15.64
CA THR A 144 -11.54 5.03 -16.96
C THR A 144 -12.80 5.21 -17.82
N VAL A 145 -13.69 4.21 -17.86
CA VAL A 145 -14.94 4.30 -18.62
C VAL A 145 -15.89 5.35 -18.01
N ARG A 146 -15.97 5.40 -16.67
CA ARG A 146 -16.70 6.44 -15.92
C ARG A 146 -16.23 7.85 -16.31
N ASP A 147 -14.92 8.09 -16.24
CA ASP A 147 -14.35 9.41 -16.50
C ASP A 147 -14.32 9.78 -18.00
N LEU A 148 -14.29 8.79 -18.90
CA LEU A 148 -14.39 9.00 -20.35
C LEU A 148 -15.80 9.42 -20.77
N LEU A 149 -16.82 8.71 -20.29
CA LEU A 149 -18.22 8.82 -20.75
C LEU A 149 -19.14 9.67 -19.85
N GLY A 150 -18.78 9.92 -18.59
CA GLY A 150 -19.58 10.68 -17.62
C GLY A 150 -20.58 9.84 -16.78
N ILE A 151 -20.70 8.55 -17.09
CA ILE A 151 -21.62 7.61 -16.44
C ILE A 151 -21.36 7.46 -14.94
N GLN A 152 -22.33 6.92 -14.18
CA GLN A 152 -22.23 6.80 -12.71
C GLN A 152 -22.23 5.34 -12.19
N PHE A 153 -22.40 4.35 -13.07
CA PHE A 153 -22.37 2.93 -12.68
C PHE A 153 -21.00 2.29 -13.00
N ASN A 154 -20.66 1.22 -12.27
CA ASN A 154 -19.42 0.47 -12.50
C ASN A 154 -19.53 -0.38 -13.79
N ALA A 155 -18.96 0.10 -14.90
CA ALA A 155 -18.93 -0.64 -16.16
C ALA A 155 -18.05 -1.91 -16.12
N GLY A 156 -17.07 -2.00 -15.21
CA GLY A 156 -16.21 -3.16 -15.04
C GLY A 156 -16.78 -4.28 -14.16
N HIS A 157 -18.02 -4.15 -13.66
CA HIS A 157 -18.54 -5.09 -12.66
C HIS A 157 -18.69 -6.54 -13.16
N GLU A 158 -18.81 -6.79 -14.48
CA GLU A 158 -18.82 -8.13 -15.05
C GLU A 158 -17.45 -8.66 -15.52
N LEU A 159 -16.40 -7.84 -15.46
CA LEU A 159 -15.05 -8.34 -15.76
C LEU A 159 -14.63 -9.39 -14.72
N PRO A 160 -13.83 -10.40 -15.12
CA PRO A 160 -13.18 -11.30 -14.16
C PRO A 160 -12.37 -10.54 -13.11
N GLU A 161 -12.14 -11.17 -11.96
CA GLU A 161 -11.28 -10.58 -10.94
C GLU A 161 -9.81 -10.78 -11.31
N ASP A 162 -9.02 -9.72 -11.21
CA ASP A 162 -7.59 -9.74 -11.46
C ASP A 162 -6.83 -10.32 -10.25
N GLY A 163 -5.77 -11.08 -10.50
CA GLY A 163 -4.91 -11.63 -9.46
C GLY A 163 -3.89 -10.61 -8.96
N ALA A 164 -3.63 -10.60 -7.64
CA ALA A 164 -2.56 -9.78 -7.08
C ALA A 164 -1.18 -10.26 -7.55
N GLY A 165 -0.34 -9.33 -8.02
CA GLY A 165 1.05 -9.55 -8.41
C GLY A 165 1.98 -8.53 -7.76
N GLY A 166 3.26 -8.57 -8.11
CA GLY A 166 4.28 -7.66 -7.60
C GLY A 166 4.29 -7.55 -6.08
N GLU A 167 4.13 -6.32 -5.58
CA GLU A 167 4.05 -6.05 -4.14
C GLU A 167 2.73 -6.47 -3.45
N GLY A 168 1.85 -7.21 -4.14
CA GLY A 168 0.57 -7.70 -3.62
C GLY A 168 -0.65 -6.95 -4.16
N PHE A 169 -0.57 -6.41 -5.38
CA PHE A 169 -1.60 -5.56 -5.97
C PHE A 169 -2.11 -6.09 -7.31
N ASP A 170 -3.42 -5.95 -7.54
CA ASP A 170 -4.15 -6.33 -8.75
C ASP A 170 -3.89 -5.42 -9.96
N ASN A 171 -3.09 -4.36 -9.82
CA ASN A 171 -2.68 -3.51 -10.93
C ASN A 171 -1.35 -3.97 -11.57
N ALA A 172 -0.66 -4.96 -10.97
CA ALA A 172 0.63 -5.46 -11.40
C ALA A 172 0.60 -6.08 -12.80
N ALA A 173 1.47 -5.63 -13.71
CA ALA A 173 1.42 -5.99 -15.12
C ALA A 173 1.63 -7.50 -15.38
N GLU A 174 2.42 -8.17 -14.55
CA GLU A 174 2.74 -9.59 -14.64
C GLU A 174 1.54 -10.54 -14.42
N THR A 175 0.48 -10.11 -13.74
CA THR A 175 -0.74 -10.92 -13.53
C THR A 175 -1.89 -10.54 -14.46
N LEU A 176 -1.76 -9.45 -15.22
CA LEU A 176 -2.85 -8.83 -15.99
C LEU A 176 -3.00 -9.37 -17.43
N PHE A 177 -2.86 -10.69 -17.59
CA PHE A 177 -3.10 -11.36 -18.87
C PHE A 177 -4.55 -11.19 -19.36
N ILE A 178 -4.76 -11.44 -20.66
CA ILE A 178 -6.08 -11.45 -21.29
C ILE A 178 -6.46 -12.90 -21.65
N SER A 179 -7.66 -13.31 -21.27
CA SER A 179 -8.23 -14.63 -21.62
C SER A 179 -9.48 -14.43 -22.50
N PRO A 180 -10.01 -15.47 -23.18
CA PRO A 180 -11.16 -15.31 -24.09
C PRO A 180 -12.38 -14.64 -23.43
N ILE A 181 -12.69 -15.01 -22.19
CA ILE A 181 -13.77 -14.38 -21.41
C ILE A 181 -13.56 -12.89 -21.13
N HIS A 182 -12.31 -12.42 -21.03
CA HIS A 182 -12.06 -10.97 -20.93
C HIS A 182 -12.43 -10.25 -22.22
N ALA A 183 -12.11 -10.81 -23.40
CA ALA A 183 -12.44 -10.19 -24.68
C ALA A 183 -13.96 -10.05 -24.88
N GLU A 184 -14.72 -11.08 -24.53
CA GLU A 184 -16.19 -11.04 -24.50
C GLU A 184 -16.71 -10.00 -23.51
N LYS A 185 -16.19 -9.98 -22.27
CA LYS A 185 -16.65 -9.05 -21.23
C LYS A 185 -16.23 -7.60 -21.43
N TYR A 186 -15.13 -7.32 -22.12
CA TYR A 186 -14.82 -5.95 -22.55
C TYR A 186 -15.81 -5.43 -23.60
N LEU A 187 -16.28 -6.30 -24.50
CA LEU A 187 -17.29 -5.94 -25.50
C LEU A 187 -18.67 -5.69 -24.86
N ASP A 188 -19.12 -6.57 -23.97
CA ASP A 188 -20.34 -6.40 -23.18
C ASP A 188 -20.31 -5.12 -22.33
N ALA A 189 -19.18 -4.86 -21.65
CA ALA A 189 -18.99 -3.67 -20.82
C ALA A 189 -19.00 -2.37 -21.64
N ALA A 190 -18.28 -2.34 -22.76
CA ALA A 190 -18.25 -1.18 -23.66
C ALA A 190 -19.65 -0.86 -24.22
N ARG A 191 -20.37 -1.89 -24.69
CA ARG A 191 -21.77 -1.78 -25.15
C ARG A 191 -22.69 -1.21 -24.10
N THR A 192 -22.64 -1.77 -22.89
CA THR A 192 -23.51 -1.38 -21.79
C THR A 192 -23.23 0.07 -21.37
N ALA A 193 -21.96 0.44 -21.26
CA ALA A 193 -21.52 1.78 -20.93
C ALA A 193 -21.94 2.83 -21.98
N LEU A 194 -21.69 2.57 -23.26
CA LEU A 194 -22.10 3.47 -24.35
C LEU A 194 -23.62 3.56 -24.48
N THR A 195 -24.35 2.45 -24.39
CA THR A 195 -25.84 2.45 -24.45
C THR A 195 -26.44 3.33 -23.36
N HIS A 196 -25.90 3.23 -22.14
CA HIS A 196 -26.32 4.08 -21.02
C HIS A 196 -25.98 5.55 -21.25
N ALA A 197 -24.72 5.86 -21.59
CA ALA A 197 -24.26 7.23 -21.82
C ALA A 197 -24.98 7.93 -22.99
N MET A 198 -25.31 7.18 -24.05
CA MET A 198 -26.02 7.68 -25.23
C MET A 198 -27.54 7.82 -25.00
N SER A 199 -28.07 7.25 -23.91
CA SER A 199 -29.45 7.41 -23.46
C SER A 199 -29.65 8.64 -22.55
N ASP A 200 -28.62 9.06 -21.82
CA ASP A 200 -28.67 10.30 -21.04
C ASP A 200 -28.37 11.54 -21.94
N PRO A 201 -29.25 12.56 -22.00
CA PRO A 201 -29.06 13.71 -22.88
C PRO A 201 -27.83 14.59 -22.58
N LYS A 202 -27.35 14.62 -21.33
CA LYS A 202 -26.17 15.39 -20.92
C LYS A 202 -24.91 14.65 -21.31
N ASP A 203 -24.81 13.37 -20.96
CA ASP A 203 -23.61 12.57 -21.22
C ASP A 203 -23.46 12.32 -22.74
N ARG A 204 -24.56 11.99 -23.45
CA ARG A 204 -24.60 11.94 -24.92
C ARG A 204 -24.07 13.20 -25.59
N LYS A 205 -24.41 14.39 -25.07
CA LYS A 205 -23.92 15.68 -25.62
C LYS A 205 -22.42 15.90 -25.34
N SER A 206 -21.88 15.31 -24.28
CA SER A 206 -20.44 15.35 -23.99
C SER A 206 -19.61 14.45 -24.91
N ILE A 207 -20.21 13.33 -25.36
CA ILE A 207 -19.61 12.37 -26.29
C ILE A 207 -19.77 12.87 -27.74
N LEU A 208 -21.01 13.15 -28.17
CA LEU A 208 -21.35 13.62 -29.51
C LEU A 208 -21.16 15.14 -29.62
N VAL A 209 -19.90 15.59 -29.61
CA VAL A 209 -19.51 16.99 -29.84
C VAL A 209 -19.94 17.54 -31.21
N SER A 210 -20.31 16.66 -32.15
CA SER A 210 -20.95 17.00 -33.42
C SER A 210 -22.00 15.94 -33.79
N VAL A 211 -23.06 16.37 -34.46
CA VAL A 211 -24.11 15.52 -35.05
C VAL A 211 -24.37 15.95 -36.49
N PRO A 212 -25.03 15.12 -37.33
CA PRO A 212 -25.37 15.50 -38.69
C PRO A 212 -26.34 16.68 -38.72
N THR A 213 -26.13 17.61 -39.65
CA THR A 213 -27.00 18.77 -39.92
C THR A 213 -27.03 19.02 -41.44
N PRO A 214 -27.91 19.89 -41.97
CA PRO A 214 -27.89 20.24 -43.39
C PRO A 214 -26.51 20.73 -43.88
N ASP A 215 -25.72 21.35 -43.00
CA ASP A 215 -24.38 21.88 -43.28
C ASP A 215 -23.23 20.96 -42.81
N THR A 216 -23.52 19.77 -42.27
CA THR A 216 -22.51 18.82 -41.78
C THR A 216 -22.94 17.38 -42.06
N SER A 217 -22.25 16.72 -42.99
CA SER A 217 -22.52 15.32 -43.34
C SER A 217 -22.28 14.37 -42.16
N PRO A 218 -22.90 13.18 -42.15
CA PRO A 218 -22.67 12.16 -41.13
C PRO A 218 -21.19 11.83 -40.92
N GLN A 219 -20.42 11.69 -42.00
CA GLN A 219 -18.99 11.42 -41.97
C GLN A 219 -18.20 12.59 -41.36
N ALA A 220 -18.55 13.85 -41.69
CA ALA A 220 -17.90 15.04 -41.12
C ALA A 220 -18.24 15.24 -39.63
N ALA A 221 -19.44 14.84 -39.19
CA ALA A 221 -19.81 14.81 -37.78
C ALA A 221 -19.03 13.71 -37.03
N ALA A 222 -18.98 12.50 -37.59
CA ALA A 222 -18.25 11.37 -37.02
C ALA A 222 -16.75 11.66 -36.87
N GLN A 223 -16.12 12.25 -37.89
CA GLN A 223 -14.71 12.66 -37.82
C GLN A 223 -14.46 13.62 -36.66
N LYS A 224 -15.29 14.66 -36.48
CA LYS A 224 -15.18 15.61 -35.36
C LYS A 224 -15.33 14.92 -33.99
N VAL A 225 -16.22 13.93 -33.87
CA VAL A 225 -16.40 13.13 -32.65
C VAL A 225 -15.17 12.27 -32.38
N LEU A 226 -14.71 11.49 -33.36
CA LEU A 226 -13.54 10.61 -33.23
C LEU A 226 -12.26 11.39 -32.92
N SER A 227 -12.01 12.53 -33.57
CA SER A 227 -10.86 13.41 -33.29
C SER A 227 -10.88 14.02 -31.87
N LYS A 228 -12.00 13.98 -31.14
CA LYS A 228 -12.09 14.39 -29.73
C LYS A 228 -12.14 13.21 -28.76
N PHE A 229 -12.71 12.09 -29.17
CA PHE A 229 -12.84 10.90 -28.35
C PHE A 229 -11.54 10.09 -28.28
N LEU A 230 -10.92 9.80 -29.42
CA LEU A 230 -9.75 8.91 -29.49
C LEU A 230 -8.56 9.42 -28.66
N PRO A 231 -8.22 10.72 -28.62
CA PRO A 231 -7.13 11.19 -27.78
C PRO A 231 -7.38 11.05 -26.28
N ARG A 232 -8.65 11.11 -25.85
CA ARG A 232 -9.07 10.84 -24.46
C ARG A 232 -9.02 9.34 -24.17
N ALA A 233 -9.58 8.53 -25.06
CA ALA A 233 -9.62 7.08 -24.93
C ALA A 233 -8.22 6.44 -24.89
N PHE A 234 -7.29 6.91 -25.73
CA PHE A 234 -5.92 6.37 -25.80
C PHE A 234 -4.92 7.14 -24.94
N ARG A 235 -5.35 8.22 -24.26
CA ARG A 235 -4.54 9.03 -23.32
C ARG A 235 -3.27 9.63 -23.95
N ARG A 236 -3.30 9.85 -25.26
CA ARG A 236 -2.24 10.46 -26.08
C ARG A 236 -2.87 11.07 -27.34
N PRO A 237 -2.15 11.89 -28.14
CA PRO A 237 -2.62 12.30 -29.46
C PRO A 237 -2.89 11.06 -30.32
N ALA A 238 -4.04 11.06 -31.02
CA ALA A 238 -4.35 10.10 -32.07
C ALA A 238 -3.93 10.70 -33.42
N SER A 239 -3.29 9.92 -34.29
CA SER A 239 -2.92 10.41 -35.62
C SER A 239 -4.13 10.48 -36.57
N ASP A 240 -4.01 11.20 -37.67
CA ASP A 240 -5.09 11.29 -38.67
C ASP A 240 -5.40 9.91 -39.29
N GLU A 241 -4.39 9.04 -39.44
CA GLU A 241 -4.56 7.65 -39.88
C GLU A 241 -5.32 6.81 -38.83
N GLU A 242 -5.08 7.03 -37.54
CA GLU A 242 -5.84 6.37 -36.47
C GLU A 242 -7.31 6.84 -36.46
N VAL A 243 -7.56 8.14 -36.64
CA VAL A 243 -8.93 8.68 -36.76
C VAL A 243 -9.64 8.09 -37.99
N GLU A 244 -8.95 8.01 -39.13
CA GLU A 244 -9.49 7.44 -40.37
C GLU A 244 -9.79 5.94 -40.26
N GLN A 245 -9.01 5.15 -39.52
CA GLN A 245 -9.32 3.74 -39.23
C GLN A 245 -10.69 3.58 -38.54
N TYR A 246 -10.99 4.38 -37.51
CA TYR A 246 -12.30 4.35 -36.85
C TYR A 246 -13.41 4.97 -37.72
N LEU A 247 -13.08 5.94 -38.58
CA LEU A 247 -14.04 6.52 -39.54
C LEU A 247 -14.41 5.54 -40.68
N GLN A 248 -13.54 4.58 -41.00
CA GLN A 248 -13.85 3.47 -41.91
C GLN A 248 -14.86 2.51 -41.27
N LEU A 249 -14.70 2.15 -40.00
CA LEU A 249 -15.69 1.35 -39.26
C LEU A 249 -17.06 2.05 -39.18
N PHE A 250 -17.07 3.37 -38.92
CA PHE A 250 -18.29 4.18 -39.01
C PHE A 250 -18.94 4.08 -40.40
N ARG A 251 -18.16 4.21 -41.48
CA ARG A 251 -18.71 4.16 -42.85
C ARG A 251 -19.31 2.81 -43.19
N GLN A 252 -18.68 1.70 -42.81
CA GLN A 252 -19.19 0.35 -43.04
C GLN A 252 -20.59 0.16 -42.43
N VAL A 253 -20.77 0.50 -41.14
CA VAL A 253 -22.08 0.39 -40.49
C VAL A 253 -23.08 1.42 -41.02
N TYR A 254 -22.64 2.63 -41.36
CA TYR A 254 -23.52 3.66 -41.90
C TYR A 254 -24.05 3.32 -43.30
N GLU A 255 -23.25 2.64 -44.14
CA GLU A 255 -23.67 2.18 -45.47
C GLU A 255 -24.82 1.15 -45.38
N GLU A 256 -24.78 0.25 -44.39
CA GLU A 256 -25.81 -0.76 -44.15
C GLU A 256 -27.05 -0.21 -43.43
N ASP A 257 -26.89 0.43 -42.27
CA ASP A 257 -28.00 0.85 -41.39
C ASP A 257 -28.61 2.22 -41.76
N GLN A 258 -27.87 3.08 -42.46
CA GLN A 258 -28.18 4.51 -42.66
C GLN A 258 -28.42 5.30 -41.35
N SER A 259 -28.04 4.74 -40.20
CA SER A 259 -28.22 5.32 -38.86
C SER A 259 -26.90 5.89 -38.35
N TYR A 260 -26.84 7.21 -38.17
CA TYR A 260 -25.66 7.88 -37.59
C TYR A 260 -25.35 7.35 -36.19
N ASP A 261 -26.38 7.17 -35.37
CA ASP A 261 -26.27 6.71 -33.99
C ASP A 261 -25.72 5.29 -33.89
N SER A 262 -26.18 4.36 -34.75
CA SER A 262 -25.65 3.00 -34.83
C SER A 262 -24.16 3.03 -35.20
N ALA A 263 -23.85 3.70 -36.31
CA ALA A 263 -22.50 3.76 -36.86
C ALA A 263 -21.48 4.44 -35.94
N ILE A 264 -21.84 5.55 -35.28
CA ILE A 264 -20.91 6.22 -34.36
C ILE A 264 -20.74 5.43 -33.07
N THR A 265 -21.79 4.80 -32.54
CA THR A 265 -21.69 3.96 -31.34
C THR A 265 -20.77 2.77 -31.60
N PHE A 266 -20.88 2.12 -32.75
CA PHE A 266 -20.00 1.01 -33.14
C PHE A 266 -18.53 1.43 -33.25
N ALA A 267 -18.25 2.60 -33.84
CA ALA A 267 -16.87 3.12 -33.92
C ALA A 267 -16.28 3.46 -32.55
N LEU A 268 -17.11 3.97 -31.61
CA LEU A 268 -16.71 4.23 -30.22
C LEU A 268 -16.51 2.94 -29.42
N GLU A 269 -17.37 1.93 -29.62
CA GLU A 269 -17.25 0.58 -29.03
C GLU A 269 -15.92 -0.08 -29.45
N ALA A 270 -15.61 -0.04 -30.76
CA ALA A 270 -14.36 -0.54 -31.31
C ALA A 270 -13.12 0.18 -30.73
N ALA A 271 -13.24 1.47 -30.39
CA ALA A 271 -12.17 2.20 -29.71
C ALA A 271 -12.01 1.74 -28.24
N MET A 272 -13.12 1.47 -27.53
CA MET A 272 -13.13 1.02 -26.13
C MET A 272 -12.71 -0.44 -25.93
N VAL A 273 -12.67 -1.28 -26.97
CA VAL A 273 -12.08 -2.64 -26.92
C VAL A 273 -10.69 -2.73 -27.58
N SER A 274 -10.17 -1.61 -28.07
CA SER A 274 -8.83 -1.53 -28.67
C SER A 274 -7.74 -1.78 -27.63
N PRO A 275 -6.62 -2.46 -27.96
CA PRO A 275 -5.45 -2.53 -27.08
C PRO A 275 -4.95 -1.14 -26.63
N LYS A 276 -5.12 -0.11 -27.47
CA LYS A 276 -4.78 1.29 -27.16
C LYS A 276 -5.64 1.90 -26.05
N PHE A 277 -6.82 1.34 -25.79
CA PHE A 277 -7.69 1.71 -24.66
C PHE A 277 -7.54 0.75 -23.48
N LEU A 278 -7.44 -0.56 -23.73
CA LEU A 278 -7.38 -1.58 -22.70
C LEU A 278 -6.03 -1.65 -21.96
N PHE A 279 -4.96 -1.09 -22.55
CA PHE A 279 -3.62 -1.10 -21.95
C PHE A 279 -3.09 0.33 -21.74
N LEU A 280 -2.23 0.48 -20.74
CA LEU A 280 -1.25 1.56 -20.70
C LEU A 280 -0.10 1.16 -21.61
N TRP A 281 -0.01 1.86 -22.74
CA TRP A 281 1.03 1.63 -23.73
C TRP A 281 2.22 2.53 -23.46
N GLU A 282 3.22 1.99 -22.78
CA GLU A 282 4.56 2.56 -22.82
C GLU A 282 5.26 2.03 -24.07
N GLN A 283 5.71 2.94 -24.95
CA GLN A 283 6.37 2.55 -26.21
C GLN A 283 7.61 1.70 -25.89
N PRO A 284 7.68 0.45 -26.40
CA PRO A 284 8.85 -0.40 -26.24
C PRO A 284 10.08 0.28 -26.86
N HIS A 285 11.22 0.15 -26.19
CA HIS A 285 12.50 0.67 -26.65
C HIS A 285 13.57 -0.41 -26.55
N THR A 286 14.58 -0.37 -27.42
CA THR A 286 15.63 -1.40 -27.49
C THR A 286 16.91 -1.01 -26.77
N GLU A 287 17.08 0.26 -26.41
CA GLU A 287 18.28 0.73 -25.71
C GLU A 287 18.26 0.32 -24.23
N THR A 288 19.38 -0.25 -23.76
CA THR A 288 19.60 -0.61 -22.36
C THR A 288 19.98 0.57 -21.47
N THR A 289 20.04 1.79 -22.01
CA THR A 289 20.18 3.02 -21.24
C THR A 289 18.81 3.52 -20.75
N PRO A 290 18.70 4.05 -19.52
CA PRO A 290 17.49 4.75 -19.07
C PRO A 290 17.11 5.88 -20.02
N ILE A 291 15.86 5.89 -20.49
CA ILE A 291 15.26 7.00 -21.24
C ILE A 291 14.05 7.56 -20.48
N PRO A 292 13.81 8.88 -20.50
CA PRO A 292 12.62 9.44 -19.88
C PRO A 292 11.36 8.94 -20.59
N LEU A 293 10.28 8.81 -19.85
CA LEU A 293 8.95 8.63 -20.42
C LEU A 293 8.58 9.81 -21.31
N THR A 294 7.71 9.59 -22.29
CA THR A 294 7.01 10.70 -22.95
C THR A 294 6.07 11.37 -21.94
N HIS A 295 5.75 12.65 -22.14
CA HIS A 295 4.88 13.36 -21.19
C HIS A 295 3.45 12.78 -21.11
N TYR A 296 2.97 12.08 -22.15
CA TYR A 296 1.67 11.37 -22.11
C TYR A 296 1.73 10.05 -21.32
N GLU A 297 2.86 9.33 -21.39
CA GLU A 297 3.12 8.19 -20.51
C GLU A 297 3.24 8.66 -19.05
N MET A 298 3.93 9.78 -18.79
CA MET A 298 4.03 10.38 -17.45
C MET A 298 2.68 10.87 -16.92
N ALA A 299 1.85 11.52 -17.74
CA ALA A 299 0.47 11.87 -17.39
C ALA A 299 -0.34 10.64 -16.97
N SER A 300 -0.18 9.52 -17.70
CA SER A 300 -0.84 8.25 -17.40
C SER A 300 -0.32 7.61 -16.12
N ARG A 301 1.00 7.55 -15.90
CA ARG A 301 1.55 7.02 -14.63
C ARG A 301 1.03 7.83 -13.43
N LEU A 302 1.04 9.15 -13.51
CA LEU A 302 0.47 10.03 -12.46
C LEU A 302 -1.01 9.73 -12.20
N SER A 303 -1.84 9.63 -13.24
CA SER A 303 -3.29 9.47 -13.08
C SER A 303 -3.68 8.08 -12.57
N TYR A 304 -3.03 7.02 -13.05
CA TYR A 304 -3.34 5.67 -12.58
C TYR A 304 -2.74 5.39 -11.19
N PHE A 305 -1.59 5.99 -10.84
CA PHE A 305 -1.10 5.98 -9.46
C PHE A 305 -2.09 6.68 -8.51
N LEU A 306 -2.41 7.97 -8.74
CA LEU A 306 -3.12 8.77 -7.74
C LEU A 306 -4.64 8.74 -7.82
N TRP A 307 -5.22 8.30 -8.94
CA TRP A 307 -6.67 8.28 -9.16
C TRP A 307 -7.21 6.93 -9.67
N ALA A 308 -6.35 5.93 -9.90
CA ALA A 308 -6.73 4.65 -10.54
C ALA A 308 -7.62 4.86 -11.79
N SER A 309 -7.32 5.89 -12.58
CA SER A 309 -8.15 6.35 -13.70
C SER A 309 -7.32 7.13 -14.72
N MET A 310 -7.93 7.50 -15.84
CA MET A 310 -7.30 8.26 -16.92
C MET A 310 -6.90 9.70 -16.51
N PRO A 311 -5.90 10.30 -17.20
CA PRO A 311 -5.53 11.70 -16.98
C PRO A 311 -6.69 12.65 -17.29
N ASP A 312 -6.77 13.74 -16.55
CA ASP A 312 -7.74 14.80 -16.81
C ASP A 312 -7.25 15.78 -17.89
N ALA A 313 -8.08 16.76 -18.23
CA ALA A 313 -7.76 17.73 -19.28
C ALA A 313 -6.50 18.56 -18.95
N GLU A 314 -6.24 18.84 -17.67
CA GLU A 314 -5.07 19.61 -17.23
C GLU A 314 -3.77 18.80 -17.40
N LEU A 315 -3.74 17.53 -16.97
CA LEU A 315 -2.59 16.65 -17.24
C LEU A 315 -2.37 16.44 -18.74
N MET A 316 -3.44 16.22 -19.52
CA MET A 316 -3.31 16.06 -20.98
C MET A 316 -2.80 17.34 -21.67
N GLN A 317 -3.13 18.52 -21.14
CA GLN A 317 -2.59 19.79 -21.63
C GLN A 317 -1.12 19.96 -21.24
N LEU A 318 -0.75 19.71 -19.98
CA LEU A 318 0.65 19.76 -19.53
C LEU A 318 1.53 18.74 -20.25
N ALA A 319 0.96 17.61 -20.68
CA ALA A 319 1.63 16.65 -21.55
C ALA A 319 1.87 17.20 -22.96
N ALA A 320 0.87 17.87 -23.55
CA ALA A 320 1.00 18.54 -24.85
C ALA A 320 1.95 19.75 -24.82
N GLU A 321 2.14 20.37 -23.66
CA GLU A 321 3.06 21.49 -23.43
C GLU A 321 4.47 21.03 -23.00
N GLU A 322 4.74 19.72 -22.96
CA GLU A 322 6.03 19.12 -22.56
C GLU A 322 6.52 19.52 -21.15
N LYS A 323 5.58 19.70 -20.22
CA LYS A 323 5.85 20.20 -18.85
C LYS A 323 5.92 19.14 -17.76
N LEU A 324 5.50 17.91 -18.02
CA LEU A 324 5.39 16.86 -16.99
C LEU A 324 6.73 16.22 -16.55
N HIS A 325 7.86 16.83 -16.88
CA HIS A 325 9.18 16.51 -16.29
C HIS A 325 9.77 17.69 -15.50
N ASP A 326 9.07 18.82 -15.42
CA ASP A 326 9.45 19.94 -14.55
C ASP A 326 9.05 19.62 -13.09
N GLU A 327 10.01 19.67 -12.17
CA GLU A 327 9.81 19.31 -10.76
C GLU A 327 8.76 20.18 -10.06
N ALA A 328 8.68 21.48 -10.39
CA ALA A 328 7.71 22.39 -9.81
C ALA A 328 6.30 22.11 -10.36
N VAL A 329 6.19 21.75 -11.64
CA VAL A 329 4.93 21.29 -12.24
C VAL A 329 4.48 19.97 -11.62
N LEU A 330 5.38 19.00 -11.46
CA LEU A 330 5.07 17.72 -10.80
C LEU A 330 4.62 17.92 -9.36
N THR A 331 5.31 18.76 -8.58
CA THR A 331 4.91 19.10 -7.21
C THR A 331 3.53 19.76 -7.17
N GLN A 332 3.25 20.71 -8.07
CA GLN A 332 1.93 21.34 -8.18
C GLN A 332 0.83 20.33 -8.55
N GLN A 333 1.11 19.42 -9.49
CA GLN A 333 0.14 18.42 -9.93
C GLN A 333 -0.12 17.37 -8.84
N VAL A 334 0.89 16.86 -8.15
CA VAL A 334 0.71 15.98 -6.98
C VAL A 334 -0.19 16.67 -5.93
N ALA A 335 0.15 17.89 -5.54
CA ALA A 335 -0.62 18.67 -4.56
C ALA A 335 -2.05 19.02 -5.03
N ARG A 336 -2.31 19.06 -6.35
CA ARG A 336 -3.67 19.18 -6.93
C ARG A 336 -4.42 17.86 -6.87
N MET A 337 -3.76 16.76 -7.24
CA MET A 337 -4.37 15.44 -7.44
C MET A 337 -4.76 14.75 -6.13
N VAL A 338 -4.02 14.99 -5.04
CA VAL A 338 -4.33 14.43 -3.71
C VAL A 338 -5.43 15.17 -2.94
N GLN A 339 -5.98 16.28 -3.48
CA GLN A 339 -7.00 17.06 -2.78
C GLN A 339 -8.32 16.28 -2.63
N SER A 340 -8.81 16.22 -1.40
CA SER A 340 -10.20 15.85 -1.08
C SER A 340 -10.87 17.04 -0.39
N ARG A 341 -11.86 17.65 -1.04
CA ARG A 341 -12.60 18.80 -0.50
C ARG A 341 -13.94 18.35 0.09
N ILE A 342 -14.25 18.84 1.27
CA ILE A 342 -15.56 18.71 1.90
C ILE A 342 -16.47 19.82 1.35
N ASP A 343 -17.67 19.47 0.84
CA ASP A 343 -18.70 20.43 0.43
C ASP A 343 -19.35 21.14 1.64
N ASP A 344 -20.07 22.25 1.40
CA ASP A 344 -20.80 23.00 2.45
C ASP A 344 -21.81 22.16 3.27
N ARG A 345 -22.08 20.92 2.85
CA ARG A 345 -23.02 19.99 3.49
C ARG A 345 -22.30 18.87 4.25
N GLY A 346 -20.96 18.88 4.29
CA GLY A 346 -20.12 17.92 5.00
C GLY A 346 -19.71 16.70 4.18
N HIS A 347 -19.96 16.64 2.86
CA HIS A 347 -19.64 15.48 2.03
C HIS A 347 -18.38 15.70 1.20
N ARG A 348 -17.48 14.69 1.18
CA ARG A 348 -16.36 14.63 0.23
C ARG A 348 -16.84 14.10 -1.12
N ARG A 349 -17.35 14.99 -1.97
CA ARG A 349 -17.78 14.67 -3.34
C ARG A 349 -16.58 14.53 -4.26
N ASP A 350 -16.63 13.55 -5.16
CA ASP A 350 -15.82 13.45 -6.38
C ASP A 350 -14.29 13.53 -6.19
N ALA A 351 -13.82 13.21 -4.97
CA ALA A 351 -12.40 13.13 -4.64
C ALA A 351 -11.78 11.90 -5.30
N LYS A 352 -11.24 12.05 -6.51
CA LYS A 352 -10.62 10.95 -7.28
C LYS A 352 -9.52 10.22 -6.52
N VAL A 353 -8.82 10.88 -5.58
CA VAL A 353 -7.84 10.24 -4.69
C VAL A 353 -8.44 9.11 -3.82
N ARG A 354 -9.77 9.09 -3.61
CA ARG A 354 -10.45 7.97 -2.94
C ARG A 354 -10.36 6.67 -3.74
N GLU A 355 -10.31 6.74 -5.07
CA GLU A 355 -10.16 5.56 -5.92
C GLU A 355 -8.78 4.90 -5.71
N PHE A 356 -7.73 5.72 -5.60
CA PHE A 356 -6.42 5.25 -5.13
C PHE A 356 -6.52 4.68 -3.71
N ALA A 357 -7.12 5.42 -2.76
CA ALA A 357 -7.20 4.97 -1.37
C ALA A 357 -7.94 3.62 -1.24
N SER A 358 -9.04 3.40 -1.94
CA SER A 358 -9.75 2.10 -1.96
C SER A 358 -8.93 1.02 -2.68
N SER A 359 -8.38 1.32 -3.85
CA SER A 359 -7.56 0.37 -4.63
C SER A 359 -6.32 -0.10 -3.86
N PHE A 360 -5.57 0.81 -3.26
CA PHE A 360 -4.35 0.52 -2.51
C PHE A 360 -4.63 -0.07 -1.14
N VAL A 361 -5.41 0.62 -0.29
CA VAL A 361 -5.52 0.27 1.14
C VAL A 361 -6.28 -1.02 1.36
N GLU A 362 -7.32 -1.30 0.57
CA GLU A 362 -8.07 -2.55 0.75
C GLU A 362 -7.26 -3.80 0.36
N GLN A 363 -6.26 -3.64 -0.51
CA GLN A 363 -5.31 -4.69 -0.89
C GLN A 363 -4.20 -4.81 0.14
N TRP A 364 -3.52 -3.70 0.46
CA TRP A 364 -2.43 -3.66 1.43
C TRP A 364 -2.86 -4.21 2.80
N LEU A 365 -4.00 -3.76 3.33
CA LEU A 365 -4.52 -4.23 4.63
C LEU A 365 -5.30 -5.56 4.53
N GLY A 366 -5.53 -6.10 3.33
CA GLY A 366 -6.32 -7.31 3.08
C GLY A 366 -7.83 -7.16 3.33
N THR A 367 -8.35 -5.94 3.54
CA THR A 367 -9.75 -5.71 3.95
C THR A 367 -10.77 -5.98 2.84
N ARG A 368 -10.34 -6.18 1.59
CA ARG A 368 -11.18 -6.77 0.52
C ARG A 368 -11.86 -8.07 0.96
N ALA A 369 -11.20 -8.85 1.83
CA ALA A 369 -11.71 -10.13 2.33
C ALA A 369 -13.06 -10.02 3.06
N LEU A 370 -13.41 -8.86 3.62
CA LEU A 370 -14.72 -8.63 4.24
C LEU A 370 -15.86 -8.82 3.24
N GLY A 371 -16.77 -9.75 3.54
CA GLY A 371 -17.89 -10.07 2.66
C GLY A 371 -17.51 -10.86 1.40
N ARG A 372 -16.28 -11.38 1.34
CA ARG A 372 -15.77 -12.28 0.30
C ARG A 372 -15.25 -13.57 0.94
N GLU A 373 -13.96 -13.62 1.28
CA GLU A 373 -13.30 -14.74 1.95
C GLU A 373 -13.69 -14.82 3.44
N PHE A 374 -13.76 -13.67 4.12
CA PHE A 374 -14.25 -13.59 5.50
C PHE A 374 -15.78 -13.77 5.53
N LYS A 375 -16.20 -14.99 5.85
CA LYS A 375 -17.61 -15.39 6.02
C LYS A 375 -17.86 -15.70 7.49
N PRO A 376 -18.40 -14.75 8.28
CA PRO A 376 -18.63 -14.96 9.71
C PRO A 376 -19.61 -16.11 9.95
N ASP A 377 -19.38 -16.85 11.04
CA ASP A 377 -20.20 -18.00 11.41
C ASP A 377 -21.53 -17.57 12.09
N GLN A 378 -22.35 -18.53 12.55
CA GLN A 378 -23.61 -18.20 13.24
C GLN A 378 -23.41 -17.39 14.53
N SER A 379 -22.28 -17.52 15.22
CA SER A 379 -21.98 -16.76 16.44
C SER A 379 -21.63 -15.28 16.18
N VAL A 380 -21.14 -14.96 14.98
CA VAL A 380 -20.70 -13.62 14.57
C VAL A 380 -21.66 -12.94 13.58
N VAL A 381 -22.25 -13.68 12.63
CA VAL A 381 -23.01 -13.12 11.49
C VAL A 381 -24.19 -12.23 11.91
N GLY A 382 -24.89 -12.58 12.99
CA GLY A 382 -26.00 -11.77 13.52
C GLY A 382 -25.58 -10.37 14.05
N LYS A 383 -24.27 -10.12 14.18
CA LYS A 383 -23.68 -8.85 14.61
C LYS A 383 -23.12 -8.02 13.44
N LEU A 384 -22.94 -8.62 12.26
CA LEU A 384 -22.40 -7.95 11.06
C LEU A 384 -23.52 -7.70 10.04
N ASN A 385 -24.08 -6.49 10.05
CA ASN A 385 -25.01 -6.04 9.00
C ASN A 385 -24.26 -5.28 7.88
N SER A 386 -24.95 -5.01 6.77
CA SER A 386 -24.38 -4.32 5.61
C SER A 386 -23.91 -2.89 5.90
N GLU A 387 -24.60 -2.14 6.76
CA GLU A 387 -24.22 -0.77 7.16
C GLU A 387 -22.90 -0.77 7.97
N LEU A 388 -22.74 -1.76 8.84
CA LEU A 388 -21.50 -1.97 9.62
C LEU A 388 -20.37 -2.45 8.73
N GLN A 389 -20.60 -3.45 7.86
CA GLN A 389 -19.57 -3.92 6.92
C GLN A 389 -19.12 -2.80 5.98
N GLY A 390 -20.04 -1.94 5.52
CA GLY A 390 -19.72 -0.73 4.76
C GLY A 390 -18.86 0.24 5.57
N GLY A 391 -19.26 0.56 6.81
CA GLY A 391 -18.46 1.39 7.72
C GLY A 391 -17.04 0.86 7.94
N MET A 392 -16.91 -0.44 8.23
CA MET A 392 -15.64 -1.13 8.40
C MET A 392 -14.73 -1.02 7.17
N LYS A 393 -15.28 -1.21 5.96
CA LYS A 393 -14.50 -1.09 4.71
C LYS A 393 -14.05 0.33 4.44
N TYR A 394 -14.93 1.31 4.66
CA TYR A 394 -14.64 2.70 4.33
C TYR A 394 -13.78 3.42 5.38
N GLU A 395 -13.76 3.00 6.65
CA GLU A 395 -12.87 3.55 7.69
C GLU A 395 -11.41 3.75 7.22
N PRO A 396 -10.67 2.70 6.80
CA PRO A 396 -9.28 2.84 6.34
C PRO A 396 -9.13 3.64 5.03
N VAL A 397 -10.15 3.62 4.16
CA VAL A 397 -10.15 4.35 2.88
C VAL A 397 -10.24 5.85 3.11
N PHE A 398 -11.19 6.31 3.93
CA PHE A 398 -11.30 7.73 4.29
C PHE A 398 -10.12 8.19 5.17
N PHE A 399 -9.53 7.30 5.97
CA PHE A 399 -8.32 7.58 6.73
C PHE A 399 -7.16 7.95 5.80
N MET A 400 -6.87 7.11 4.80
CA MET A 400 -5.82 7.38 3.79
C MET A 400 -6.11 8.62 2.94
N GLU A 401 -7.37 8.81 2.54
CA GLU A 401 -7.82 10.02 1.81
C GLU A 401 -7.46 11.30 2.59
N ASP A 402 -7.57 11.28 3.93
CA ASP A 402 -7.21 12.40 4.79
C ASP A 402 -5.71 12.55 5.04
N LEU A 403 -4.98 11.44 5.21
CA LEU A 403 -3.51 11.50 5.35
C LEU A 403 -2.90 12.24 4.15
N LEU A 404 -3.38 11.94 2.95
CA LEU A 404 -2.95 12.57 1.71
C LEU A 404 -3.45 14.00 1.57
N ALA A 405 -4.76 14.25 1.75
CA ALA A 405 -5.35 15.56 1.50
C ALA A 405 -4.86 16.64 2.49
N GLU A 406 -4.73 16.30 3.77
CA GLU A 406 -4.31 17.20 4.85
C GLU A 406 -2.80 17.11 5.15
N ASN A 407 -2.04 16.35 4.35
CA ASN A 407 -0.61 16.08 4.51
C ASN A 407 -0.21 15.69 5.95
N LEU A 408 -0.89 14.69 6.50
CA LEU A 408 -0.62 14.19 7.84
C LEU A 408 0.57 13.22 7.82
N SER A 409 1.17 12.97 8.99
CA SER A 409 2.23 11.98 9.12
C SER A 409 1.70 10.56 8.87
N LEU A 410 2.45 9.75 8.12
CA LEU A 410 2.14 8.33 7.87
C LEU A 410 2.18 7.48 9.14
N LEU A 411 2.84 7.95 10.21
CA LEU A 411 2.85 7.27 11.52
C LEU A 411 1.47 7.21 12.18
N ASN A 412 0.51 8.02 11.71
CA ASN A 412 -0.91 7.90 12.09
C ASN A 412 -1.50 6.50 11.79
N TRP A 413 -0.93 5.75 10.85
CA TRP A 413 -1.31 4.35 10.64
C TRP A 413 -0.99 3.45 11.85
N ILE A 414 0.04 3.74 12.63
CA ILE A 414 0.36 3.02 13.86
C ILE A 414 -0.49 3.59 15.02
N ASP A 415 -0.38 4.90 15.25
CA ASP A 415 -1.07 5.58 16.34
C ASP A 415 -1.58 6.96 15.92
N ALA A 416 -2.87 7.20 16.10
CA ALA A 416 -3.56 8.42 15.70
C ALA A 416 -4.61 8.81 16.72
N ASP A 417 -4.78 10.12 16.90
CA ASP A 417 -5.82 10.73 17.73
C ASP A 417 -7.18 10.87 17.01
N PHE A 418 -7.37 10.17 15.88
CA PHE A 418 -8.63 10.20 15.12
C PHE A 418 -8.96 8.84 14.46
N THR A 419 -10.22 8.67 14.08
CA THR A 419 -10.65 7.64 13.13
C THR A 419 -11.82 8.13 12.25
N TYR A 420 -12.31 7.28 11.35
CA TYR A 420 -13.46 7.51 10.49
C TYR A 420 -14.63 6.58 10.85
N ALA A 421 -15.80 7.15 11.15
CA ALA A 421 -16.98 6.37 11.53
C ALA A 421 -18.27 6.86 10.87
N ASN A 422 -19.09 5.90 10.44
CA ASN A 422 -20.50 6.10 10.09
C ASN A 422 -21.41 5.76 11.29
N SER A 423 -22.73 5.86 11.13
CA SER A 423 -23.71 5.58 12.19
C SER A 423 -23.61 4.17 12.78
N SER A 424 -23.38 3.14 11.97
CA SER A 424 -23.20 1.78 12.47
C SER A 424 -21.87 1.58 13.20
N LEU A 425 -20.77 2.05 12.60
CA LEU A 425 -19.43 1.85 13.17
C LEU A 425 -19.22 2.65 14.46
N ALA A 426 -19.76 3.87 14.55
CA ALA A 426 -19.71 4.66 15.78
C ALA A 426 -20.41 3.95 16.95
N ARG A 427 -21.61 3.38 16.73
CA ARG A 427 -22.32 2.55 17.72
C ARG A 427 -21.51 1.29 18.10
N HIS A 428 -20.89 0.65 17.11
CA HIS A 428 -20.04 -0.54 17.31
C HIS A 428 -18.79 -0.23 18.14
N TYR A 429 -18.30 1.01 18.10
CA TYR A 429 -17.16 1.50 18.88
C TYR A 429 -17.53 2.13 20.22
N GLY A 430 -18.82 2.38 20.49
CA GLY A 430 -19.24 3.16 21.66
C GLY A 430 -18.87 4.65 21.55
N ILE A 431 -18.65 5.16 20.33
CA ILE A 431 -18.38 6.57 20.09
C ILE A 431 -19.70 7.34 20.10
N GLU A 432 -19.82 8.29 21.04
CA GLU A 432 -20.99 9.16 21.14
C GLU A 432 -20.98 10.27 20.07
N GLY A 433 -22.17 10.73 19.69
CA GLY A 433 -22.37 11.86 18.78
C GLY A 433 -23.40 11.60 17.69
N THR A 434 -23.56 12.58 16.80
CA THR A 434 -24.42 12.43 15.61
C THR A 434 -23.61 11.95 14.41
N PHE A 435 -24.16 10.96 13.70
CA PHE A 435 -23.54 10.27 12.58
C PHE A 435 -24.55 10.03 11.46
N ARG A 436 -24.05 9.75 10.26
CA ARG A 436 -24.81 9.42 9.04
C ARG A 436 -24.20 8.19 8.37
N GLU A 437 -24.78 7.75 7.26
CA GLU A 437 -24.30 6.61 6.47
C GLU A 437 -22.89 6.81 5.89
N GLN A 438 -22.56 8.03 5.44
CA GLN A 438 -21.19 8.38 5.03
C GLN A 438 -20.30 8.53 6.27
N PRO A 439 -19.11 7.89 6.30
CA PRO A 439 -18.14 8.11 7.37
C PRO A 439 -17.70 9.58 7.48
N ARG A 440 -17.46 10.03 8.70
CA ARG A 440 -16.80 11.30 8.99
C ARG A 440 -15.64 11.09 9.95
N ARG A 441 -14.69 12.04 9.95
CA ARG A 441 -13.64 12.11 10.97
C ARG A 441 -14.27 12.23 12.36
N VAL A 442 -13.64 11.55 13.31
CA VAL A 442 -13.91 11.60 14.74
C VAL A 442 -12.57 11.72 15.44
N ASP A 443 -12.36 12.81 16.16
CA ASP A 443 -11.22 12.93 17.05
C ASP A 443 -11.49 12.09 18.32
N LEU A 444 -10.49 11.34 18.74
CA LEU A 444 -10.55 10.34 19.80
C LEU A 444 -10.02 10.95 21.11
N PRO A 445 -10.61 10.63 22.27
CA PRO A 445 -10.06 11.05 23.55
C PRO A 445 -8.74 10.33 23.84
N GLU A 446 -7.86 10.92 24.65
CA GLU A 446 -6.53 10.37 24.99
C GLU A 446 -6.57 8.95 25.56
N ASN A 447 -7.65 8.57 26.25
CA ASN A 447 -7.87 7.23 26.81
C ASN A 447 -8.57 6.26 25.84
N SER A 448 -8.74 6.63 24.58
CA SER A 448 -9.31 5.76 23.55
C SER A 448 -8.40 4.58 23.26
N HIS A 449 -8.97 3.39 23.16
CA HIS A 449 -8.25 2.22 22.66
C HIS A 449 -8.10 2.25 21.12
N ARG A 450 -8.85 3.11 20.40
CA ARG A 450 -8.85 3.22 18.93
C ARG A 450 -7.66 4.05 18.41
N GLY A 451 -7.66 4.33 17.10
CA GLY A 451 -6.63 5.09 16.41
C GLY A 451 -5.59 4.17 15.77
N GLY A 452 -5.16 4.49 14.55
CA GLY A 452 -4.31 3.61 13.73
C GLY A 452 -5.00 2.30 13.30
N VAL A 453 -4.35 1.54 12.42
CA VAL A 453 -4.86 0.29 11.83
C VAL A 453 -5.23 -0.76 12.88
N LEU A 454 -4.50 -0.79 14.00
CA LEU A 454 -4.73 -1.74 15.09
C LEU A 454 -6.06 -1.54 15.80
N GLY A 455 -6.64 -0.33 15.74
CA GLY A 455 -7.96 -0.02 16.26
C GLY A 455 -9.10 -0.27 15.27
N MET A 456 -8.80 -0.51 13.97
CA MET A 456 -9.79 -0.57 12.90
C MET A 456 -10.49 -1.94 12.83
N SER A 457 -11.81 -1.93 12.68
CA SER A 457 -12.60 -3.16 12.76
C SER A 457 -12.37 -4.09 11.58
N ALA A 458 -12.07 -3.54 10.41
CA ALA A 458 -11.82 -4.35 9.23
C ALA A 458 -10.55 -5.18 9.39
N VAL A 459 -9.46 -4.55 9.84
CA VAL A 459 -8.18 -5.21 10.16
C VAL A 459 -8.41 -6.31 11.19
N LEU A 460 -9.03 -5.98 12.33
CA LEU A 460 -9.26 -6.91 13.44
C LEU A 460 -10.10 -8.15 13.05
N ALA A 461 -10.95 -8.02 12.02
CA ALA A 461 -11.75 -9.12 11.48
C ALA A 461 -11.00 -9.97 10.45
N VAL A 462 -10.30 -9.36 9.49
CA VAL A 462 -9.55 -10.14 8.46
C VAL A 462 -8.30 -10.81 9.02
N SER A 463 -7.76 -10.30 10.13
CA SER A 463 -6.67 -10.93 10.90
C SER A 463 -7.18 -11.95 11.95
N SER A 464 -8.43 -12.40 11.87
CA SER A 464 -9.05 -13.37 12.79
C SER A 464 -9.71 -14.52 12.04
N PHE A 465 -10.10 -15.60 12.74
CA PHE A 465 -10.98 -16.60 12.17
C PHE A 465 -12.43 -16.08 12.12
N SER A 466 -13.28 -16.68 11.28
CA SER A 466 -14.69 -16.30 11.11
C SER A 466 -15.56 -16.41 12.38
N HIS A 467 -15.10 -17.15 13.38
CA HIS A 467 -15.83 -17.48 14.61
C HIS A 467 -15.08 -17.11 15.91
N ARG A 468 -13.77 -16.82 15.86
CA ARG A 468 -12.95 -16.52 17.04
C ARG A 468 -11.72 -15.66 16.72
N THR A 469 -11.21 -14.97 17.72
CA THR A 469 -9.95 -14.22 17.62
C THR A 469 -8.76 -15.17 17.42
N SER A 470 -7.63 -14.63 16.96
CA SER A 470 -6.40 -15.40 16.77
C SER A 470 -5.20 -14.49 16.97
N PRO A 471 -4.52 -14.54 18.14
CA PRO A 471 -3.25 -13.85 18.38
C PRO A 471 -2.22 -14.17 17.29
N VAL A 472 -2.15 -15.44 16.87
CA VAL A 472 -1.28 -15.93 15.80
C VAL A 472 -1.52 -15.15 14.49
N LEU A 473 -2.76 -15.08 14.01
CA LEU A 473 -3.09 -14.39 12.76
C LEU A 473 -2.95 -12.87 12.88
N ARG A 474 -3.27 -12.30 14.04
CA ARG A 474 -3.09 -10.87 14.36
C ARG A 474 -1.62 -10.46 14.36
N GLY A 475 -0.77 -11.22 15.05
CA GLY A 475 0.67 -11.05 15.06
C GLY A 475 1.30 -11.23 13.68
N LYS A 476 0.89 -12.29 12.96
CA LYS A 476 1.32 -12.54 11.58
C LYS A 476 1.00 -11.33 10.70
N TRP A 477 -0.24 -10.83 10.77
CA TRP A 477 -0.67 -9.66 9.99
C TRP A 477 0.17 -8.42 10.33
N ILE A 478 0.48 -8.16 11.60
CA ILE A 478 1.37 -7.05 11.98
C ILE A 478 2.76 -7.20 11.34
N MET A 479 3.36 -8.38 11.45
CA MET A 479 4.71 -8.65 10.91
C MET A 479 4.75 -8.57 9.38
N GLU A 480 3.79 -9.20 8.69
CA GLU A 480 3.73 -9.26 7.23
C GLU A 480 3.26 -7.94 6.60
N THR A 481 2.22 -7.30 7.15
CA THR A 481 1.56 -6.13 6.52
C THR A 481 2.16 -4.79 6.94
N LEU A 482 2.66 -4.67 8.18
CA LEU A 482 3.21 -3.41 8.69
C LEU A 482 4.74 -3.41 8.69
N LEU A 483 5.38 -4.54 9.01
CA LEU A 483 6.83 -4.59 9.24
C LEU A 483 7.63 -5.24 8.10
N GLY A 484 6.95 -5.91 7.16
CA GLY A 484 7.57 -6.63 6.04
C GLY A 484 8.28 -7.94 6.39
N SER A 485 8.26 -8.37 7.65
CA SER A 485 9.03 -9.51 8.16
C SER A 485 8.18 -10.78 8.34
N ALA A 486 7.47 -11.17 7.28
CA ALA A 486 6.52 -12.29 7.31
C ALA A 486 7.10 -13.58 7.95
N PRO A 487 6.38 -14.27 8.85
CA PRO A 487 6.80 -15.56 9.37
C PRO A 487 6.87 -16.62 8.25
N PRO A 488 7.72 -17.66 8.39
CA PRO A 488 7.79 -18.74 7.41
C PRO A 488 6.45 -19.52 7.35
N PRO A 489 6.19 -20.28 6.28
CA PRO A 489 5.04 -21.18 6.25
C PRO A 489 5.13 -22.19 7.41
N PRO A 490 4.00 -22.57 8.04
CA PRO A 490 4.00 -23.52 9.14
C PRO A 490 4.53 -24.90 8.68
N PRO A 491 5.17 -25.67 9.58
CA PRO A 491 5.61 -27.03 9.26
C PRO A 491 4.46 -27.93 8.74
N PRO A 492 4.76 -28.94 7.90
CA PRO A 492 3.78 -29.92 7.49
C PRO A 492 3.17 -30.66 8.69
N ASN A 493 1.86 -30.88 8.66
CA ASN A 493 1.10 -31.66 9.66
C ASN A 493 1.01 -31.07 11.08
N VAL A 494 1.19 -29.74 11.26
CA VAL A 494 0.87 -29.10 12.56
C VAL A 494 -0.61 -29.33 12.91
N PRO A 495 -0.93 -29.93 14.07
CA PRO A 495 -2.30 -30.17 14.46
C PRO A 495 -3.01 -28.85 14.79
N THR A 496 -4.29 -28.73 14.40
CA THR A 496 -5.12 -27.59 14.77
C THR A 496 -5.28 -27.51 16.29
N LEU A 497 -5.01 -26.34 16.87
CA LEU A 497 -5.30 -26.02 18.28
C LEU A 497 -6.70 -26.49 18.66
N GLU A 498 -6.81 -27.43 19.60
CA GLU A 498 -8.10 -28.01 20.01
C GLU A 498 -9.08 -26.91 20.43
N GLU A 499 -10.16 -26.78 19.65
CA GLU A 499 -11.01 -25.60 19.72
C GLU A 499 -11.90 -25.60 20.97
N ASN A 500 -12.30 -26.79 21.41
CA ASN A 500 -13.07 -27.03 22.61
C ASN A 500 -12.38 -28.09 23.48
N ALA A 501 -12.24 -27.77 24.76
CA ALA A 501 -12.08 -28.75 25.83
C ALA A 501 -13.21 -29.80 25.71
N ALA A 502 -12.86 -31.08 25.52
CA ALA A 502 -13.84 -32.17 25.58
C ALA A 502 -14.59 -32.11 26.93
N GLU A 503 -15.88 -32.49 26.96
CA GLU A 503 -16.70 -32.42 28.18
C GLU A 503 -16.00 -33.09 29.37
N GLY A 504 -15.62 -32.28 30.36
CA GLY A 504 -14.87 -32.71 31.55
C GLY A 504 -13.38 -32.36 31.60
N SER A 505 -12.82 -31.73 30.55
CA SER A 505 -11.45 -31.18 30.59
C SER A 505 -11.42 -29.72 31.10
N GLU A 506 -10.26 -29.29 31.60
CA GLU A 506 -10.08 -27.96 32.21
C GLU A 506 -10.38 -26.83 31.21
N LYS A 507 -11.14 -25.84 31.66
CA LYS A 507 -11.34 -24.60 30.88
C LYS A 507 -10.05 -23.79 30.86
N ARG A 508 -9.28 -23.94 29.78
CA ARG A 508 -8.06 -23.16 29.54
C ARG A 508 -8.35 -21.89 28.74
N THR A 509 -7.63 -20.82 29.05
CA THR A 509 -7.67 -19.57 28.27
C THR A 509 -7.09 -19.78 26.87
N LEU A 510 -7.29 -18.82 25.96
CA LEU A 510 -6.65 -18.86 24.63
C LEU A 510 -5.12 -18.79 24.74
N ARG A 511 -4.59 -18.01 25.69
CA ARG A 511 -3.16 -17.91 26.01
C ARG A 511 -2.58 -19.26 26.43
N GLU A 512 -3.15 -19.89 27.46
CA GLU A 512 -2.68 -21.18 27.99
C GLU A 512 -2.65 -22.27 26.90
N ARG A 513 -3.62 -22.29 25.98
CA ARG A 513 -3.62 -23.22 24.84
C ARG A 513 -2.50 -22.94 23.84
N LEU A 514 -2.17 -21.67 23.58
CA LEU A 514 -1.07 -21.28 22.70
C LEU A 514 0.29 -21.57 23.34
N GLU A 515 0.46 -21.30 24.64
CA GLU A 515 1.67 -21.63 25.39
C GLU A 515 1.96 -23.14 25.38
N LEU A 516 0.93 -23.98 25.56
CA LEU A 516 1.05 -25.43 25.44
C LEU A 516 1.43 -25.89 24.02
N HIS A 517 0.90 -25.23 22.99
CA HIS A 517 1.23 -25.52 21.58
C HIS A 517 2.67 -25.10 21.22
N ARG A 518 3.22 -24.11 21.93
CA ARG A 518 4.58 -23.58 21.77
C ARG A 518 5.62 -24.30 22.63
N ALA A 519 5.26 -25.39 23.30
CA ALA A 519 6.22 -26.24 24.02
C ALA A 519 7.21 -26.94 23.06
N ASP A 520 6.91 -27.01 21.76
CA ASP A 520 7.82 -27.46 20.72
C ASP A 520 8.74 -26.31 20.25
N ALA A 521 10.05 -26.54 20.25
CA ALA A 521 11.07 -25.56 19.85
C ALA A 521 10.88 -25.06 18.40
N ALA A 522 10.41 -25.92 17.49
CA ALA A 522 10.16 -25.56 16.09
C ALA A 522 8.98 -24.56 15.95
N CYS A 523 8.03 -24.59 16.89
CA CYS A 523 6.95 -23.60 16.98
C CYS A 523 7.39 -22.35 17.77
N ALA A 524 8.20 -22.53 18.82
CA ALA A 524 8.56 -21.47 19.76
C ALA A 524 9.26 -20.27 19.09
N SER A 525 10.21 -20.52 18.17
CA SER A 525 11.03 -19.47 17.53
C SER A 525 10.20 -18.42 16.76
N CYS A 526 9.27 -18.87 15.92
CA CYS A 526 8.41 -17.97 15.14
C CYS A 526 7.31 -17.32 15.99
N HIS A 527 6.75 -18.07 16.95
CA HIS A 527 5.72 -17.55 17.85
C HIS A 527 6.26 -16.60 18.93
N ALA A 528 7.58 -16.58 19.20
CA ALA A 528 8.22 -15.69 20.18
C ALA A 528 8.04 -14.20 19.85
N VAL A 529 7.88 -13.83 18.57
CA VAL A 529 7.56 -12.46 18.13
C VAL A 529 6.07 -12.32 17.84
N MET A 530 5.51 -13.28 17.11
CA MET A 530 4.17 -13.21 16.56
C MET A 530 3.08 -13.17 17.64
N ASP A 531 3.11 -14.09 18.61
CA ASP A 531 2.04 -14.19 19.61
C ASP A 531 1.97 -12.97 20.54
N PRO A 532 3.07 -12.42 21.10
CA PRO A 532 3.05 -11.19 21.87
C PRO A 532 2.36 -10.02 21.16
N LEU A 533 2.68 -9.80 19.87
CA LEU A 533 2.04 -8.77 19.05
C LEU A 533 0.53 -9.02 18.92
N GLY A 534 0.12 -10.29 18.79
CA GLY A 534 -1.27 -10.70 18.80
C GLY A 534 -1.99 -10.50 20.13
N PHE A 535 -1.34 -10.82 21.26
CA PHE A 535 -1.93 -10.69 22.60
C PHE A 535 -2.30 -9.25 22.94
N GLY A 536 -1.52 -8.26 22.50
CA GLY A 536 -1.84 -6.84 22.64
C GLY A 536 -3.21 -6.44 22.05
N LEU A 537 -3.75 -7.23 21.11
CA LEU A 537 -5.05 -6.99 20.48
C LEU A 537 -6.20 -7.83 21.06
N GLU A 538 -5.97 -8.72 22.02
CA GLU A 538 -7.02 -9.65 22.45
C GLU A 538 -8.20 -9.00 23.20
N ASN A 539 -8.03 -7.78 23.71
CA ASN A 539 -9.16 -6.96 24.17
C ASN A 539 -10.15 -6.58 23.05
N TYR A 540 -9.88 -6.93 21.79
CA TYR A 540 -10.83 -6.85 20.69
C TYR A 540 -11.44 -8.21 20.33
N ASP A 541 -12.77 -8.27 20.24
CA ASP A 541 -13.48 -9.41 19.66
C ASP A 541 -13.23 -9.55 18.13
N VAL A 542 -13.82 -10.56 17.50
CA VAL A 542 -13.67 -10.85 16.06
C VAL A 542 -14.04 -9.65 15.17
N LEU A 543 -15.06 -8.88 15.53
CA LEU A 543 -15.46 -7.70 14.75
C LEU A 543 -14.78 -6.42 15.27
N GLY A 544 -13.84 -6.54 16.19
CA GLY A 544 -13.10 -5.43 16.76
C GLY A 544 -13.80 -4.68 17.89
N ARG A 545 -14.83 -5.22 18.55
CA ARG A 545 -15.45 -4.57 19.74
C ARG A 545 -14.58 -4.78 20.98
N TRP A 546 -14.49 -3.76 21.84
CA TRP A 546 -13.71 -3.85 23.07
C TRP A 546 -14.35 -4.80 24.09
N ARG A 547 -13.51 -5.56 24.80
CA ARG A 547 -13.88 -6.55 25.81
C ARG A 547 -12.77 -6.71 26.86
N THR A 548 -13.15 -7.02 28.09
CA THR A 548 -12.25 -7.33 29.21
C THR A 548 -12.25 -8.82 29.59
N GLU A 549 -13.22 -9.58 29.09
CA GLU A 549 -13.41 -11.00 29.40
C GLU A 549 -13.72 -11.83 28.14
N GLU A 550 -13.35 -13.11 28.20
CA GLU A 550 -13.74 -14.15 27.25
C GLU A 550 -14.33 -15.34 27.99
N GLN A 551 -15.55 -15.76 27.64
CA GLN A 551 -16.24 -16.89 28.27
C GLN A 551 -16.34 -16.82 29.82
N GLY A 552 -16.27 -15.59 30.38
CA GLY A 552 -16.27 -15.33 31.83
C GLY A 552 -14.89 -15.40 32.50
N MET A 553 -13.81 -15.51 31.72
CA MET A 553 -12.41 -15.39 32.19
C MET A 553 -11.85 -14.02 31.80
N PRO A 554 -11.04 -13.36 32.65
CA PRO A 554 -10.37 -12.10 32.28
C PRO A 554 -9.39 -12.31 31.13
N ILE A 555 -9.25 -11.30 30.27
CA ILE A 555 -8.30 -11.30 29.15
C ILE A 555 -6.95 -10.79 29.63
N ASP A 556 -5.90 -11.59 29.43
CA ASP A 556 -4.50 -11.16 29.55
C ASP A 556 -3.97 -10.74 28.17
N SER A 557 -3.79 -9.44 27.99
CA SER A 557 -3.24 -8.80 26.78
C SER A 557 -1.79 -8.33 26.93
N THR A 558 -1.05 -8.88 27.90
CA THR A 558 0.39 -8.61 28.03
C THR A 558 1.20 -9.26 26.91
N GLY A 559 2.12 -8.53 26.30
CA GLY A 559 3.11 -9.06 25.37
C GLY A 559 4.50 -9.04 26.00
N THR A 560 5.32 -10.06 25.73
CA THR A 560 6.75 -10.08 26.06
C THR A 560 7.52 -10.41 24.78
N LEU A 561 8.34 -9.49 24.31
CA LEU A 561 9.19 -9.66 23.12
C LEU A 561 10.46 -10.47 23.46
N PRO A 562 11.21 -11.00 22.46
CA PRO A 562 12.38 -11.84 22.71
C PRO A 562 13.54 -11.17 23.49
N ASP A 563 13.62 -9.84 23.47
CA ASP A 563 14.56 -9.04 24.27
C ASP A 563 14.17 -8.92 25.75
N GLY A 564 13.01 -9.46 26.13
CA GLY A 564 12.41 -9.31 27.46
C GLY A 564 11.57 -8.04 27.64
N THR A 565 11.41 -7.20 26.61
CA THR A 565 10.56 -6.01 26.67
C THR A 565 9.10 -6.41 26.81
N THR A 566 8.47 -5.98 27.90
CA THR A 566 7.05 -6.22 28.19
C THR A 566 6.18 -5.02 27.83
N PHE A 567 4.95 -5.27 27.36
CA PHE A 567 3.94 -4.26 27.10
C PHE A 567 2.53 -4.78 27.43
N GLU A 568 1.55 -3.89 27.58
CA GLU A 568 0.17 -4.25 27.89
C GLU A 568 -0.81 -3.65 26.87
N GLY A 569 -1.64 -4.51 26.27
CA GLY A 569 -2.72 -4.13 25.37
C GLY A 569 -2.28 -3.36 24.12
N VAL A 570 -3.27 -2.76 23.43
CA VAL A 570 -3.05 -2.07 22.16
C VAL A 570 -2.22 -0.80 22.32
N ALA A 571 -2.32 -0.11 23.45
CA ALA A 571 -1.53 1.09 23.73
C ALA A 571 -0.02 0.77 23.88
N GLY A 572 0.31 -0.28 24.64
CA GLY A 572 1.69 -0.76 24.74
C GLY A 572 2.22 -1.28 23.40
N LEU A 573 1.40 -2.02 22.65
CA LEU A 573 1.74 -2.53 21.32
C LEU A 573 2.08 -1.40 20.33
N LYS A 574 1.26 -0.33 20.29
CA LYS A 574 1.52 0.87 19.48
C LYS A 574 2.87 1.51 19.82
N GLN A 575 3.22 1.61 21.10
CA GLN A 575 4.53 2.13 21.53
C GLN A 575 5.71 1.26 21.05
N GLN A 576 5.55 -0.07 21.01
CA GLN A 576 6.57 -0.96 20.43
C GLN A 576 6.69 -0.79 18.90
N LEU A 577 5.57 -0.66 18.18
CA LEU A 577 5.60 -0.39 16.75
C LEU A 577 6.18 0.99 16.41
N MET A 578 5.96 2.01 17.25
CA MET A 578 6.56 3.34 17.09
C MET A 578 8.08 3.34 17.29
N GLN A 579 8.64 2.42 18.09
CA GLN A 579 10.09 2.18 18.14
C GLN A 579 10.63 1.55 16.85
N ARG A 580 9.78 0.84 16.10
CA ARG A 580 10.06 0.23 14.78
C ARG A 580 9.55 1.05 13.59
N LYS A 581 9.22 2.32 13.80
CA LYS A 581 8.62 3.22 12.79
C LYS A 581 9.36 3.22 11.44
N ASP A 582 10.68 3.13 11.44
CA ASP A 582 11.47 3.22 10.21
C ASP A 582 11.36 1.93 9.36
N ALA A 583 11.21 0.76 10.00
CA ALA A 583 10.86 -0.48 9.30
C ALA A 583 9.44 -0.42 8.72
N PHE A 584 8.48 0.15 9.46
CA PHE A 584 7.13 0.38 8.96
C PHE A 584 7.11 1.33 7.75
N ILE A 585 7.81 2.46 7.83
CA ILE A 585 7.89 3.43 6.75
C ILE A 585 8.59 2.85 5.52
N ARG A 586 9.68 2.10 5.71
CA ARG A 586 10.36 1.40 4.61
C ARG A 586 9.44 0.41 3.91
N HIS A 587 8.69 -0.40 4.68
CA HIS A 587 7.75 -1.36 4.11
C HIS A 587 6.58 -0.69 3.39
N LEU A 588 5.95 0.33 3.99
CA LEU A 588 4.89 1.11 3.35
C LEU A 588 5.39 1.80 2.06
N THR A 589 6.62 2.30 2.06
CA THR A 589 7.27 2.89 0.88
C THR A 589 7.46 1.84 -0.22
N SER A 590 7.95 0.64 0.12
CA SER A 590 8.04 -0.50 -0.81
C SER A 590 6.68 -0.83 -1.42
N LYS A 591 5.63 -0.95 -0.60
CA LYS A 591 4.26 -1.22 -1.09
C LYS A 591 3.73 -0.12 -1.99
N MET A 592 3.91 1.16 -1.64
CA MET A 592 3.40 2.25 -2.45
C MET A 592 4.19 2.43 -3.76
N LEU A 593 5.52 2.21 -3.74
CA LEU A 593 6.35 2.22 -4.95
C LEU A 593 5.96 1.07 -5.89
N GLY A 594 5.79 -0.15 -5.38
CA GLY A 594 5.34 -1.30 -6.20
C GLY A 594 3.96 -1.11 -6.81
N TYR A 595 3.02 -0.50 -6.07
CA TYR A 595 1.71 -0.11 -6.61
C TYR A 595 1.84 0.99 -7.69
N ALA A 596 2.67 2.01 -7.46
CA ALA A 596 2.86 3.14 -8.38
C ALA A 596 3.54 2.73 -9.70
N LEU A 597 4.50 1.81 -9.64
CA LEU A 597 5.18 1.22 -10.79
C LEU A 597 4.40 0.06 -11.42
N ALA A 598 3.44 -0.49 -10.67
CA ALA A 598 2.56 -1.58 -11.07
C ALA A 598 3.33 -2.83 -11.57
N ARG A 599 4.35 -3.22 -10.81
CA ARG A 599 5.20 -4.40 -10.99
C ARG A 599 5.86 -4.82 -9.67
N GLN A 600 6.43 -6.02 -9.60
CA GLN A 600 7.38 -6.37 -8.55
C GLN A 600 8.58 -5.40 -8.55
N LEU A 601 9.05 -5.03 -7.35
CA LEU A 601 10.29 -4.28 -7.18
C LEU A 601 11.50 -5.19 -7.45
N THR A 602 12.55 -4.62 -8.05
CA THR A 602 13.86 -5.27 -8.17
C THR A 602 14.72 -4.95 -6.94
N ASN A 603 15.94 -5.50 -6.91
CA ASN A 603 16.90 -5.15 -5.87
C ASN A 603 17.31 -3.67 -5.97
N GLU A 604 17.49 -3.13 -7.18
CA GLU A 604 17.83 -1.73 -7.42
C GLU A 604 16.73 -0.75 -6.96
N ASP A 605 15.45 -1.16 -7.02
CA ASP A 605 14.35 -0.35 -6.47
C ASP A 605 14.44 -0.22 -4.94
N GLN A 606 15.13 -1.13 -4.23
CA GLN A 606 15.31 -1.00 -2.77
C GLN A 606 16.13 0.25 -2.41
N CYS A 607 17.11 0.62 -3.24
CA CYS A 607 17.86 1.88 -3.12
C CYS A 607 16.92 3.10 -3.17
N VAL A 608 15.88 3.05 -4.00
CA VAL A 608 14.84 4.08 -4.09
C VAL A 608 13.98 4.10 -2.83
N VAL A 609 13.57 2.92 -2.34
CA VAL A 609 12.80 2.78 -1.08
C VAL A 609 13.57 3.36 0.10
N ASP A 610 14.87 3.10 0.21
CA ASP A 610 15.72 3.60 1.29
C ASP A 610 15.91 5.13 1.20
N ALA A 611 16.19 5.67 0.01
CA ALA A 611 16.31 7.11 -0.21
C ALA A 611 15.00 7.88 0.11
N ILE A 612 13.84 7.33 -0.30
CA ILE A 612 12.52 7.90 0.03
C ILE A 612 12.25 7.81 1.54
N SER A 613 12.62 6.70 2.18
CA SER A 613 12.45 6.52 3.64
C SER A 613 13.27 7.54 4.44
N GLN A 614 14.50 7.85 3.99
CA GLN A 614 15.31 8.92 4.56
C GLN A 614 14.65 10.30 4.39
N LYS A 615 14.16 10.62 3.18
CA LYS A 615 13.45 11.88 2.91
C LYS A 615 12.18 12.04 3.75
N LEU A 616 11.47 10.94 3.99
CA LEU A 616 10.34 10.93 4.93
C LEU A 616 10.77 11.21 6.37
N ALA A 617 11.87 10.63 6.85
CA ALA A 617 12.37 10.93 8.20
C ALA A 617 12.81 12.40 8.36
N GLU A 618 13.34 13.02 7.31
CA GLU A 618 13.68 14.45 7.27
C GLU A 618 12.45 15.37 7.34
N ASP A 619 11.31 14.95 6.79
CA ASP A 619 10.05 15.70 6.70
C ASP A 619 8.92 15.04 7.51
N GLU A 620 9.16 14.71 8.78
CA GLU A 620 8.16 14.23 9.77
C GLU A 620 7.23 13.08 9.28
N TYR A 621 7.68 12.30 8.32
CA TYR A 621 6.98 11.22 7.63
C TYR A 621 5.68 11.65 6.93
N ARG A 622 5.64 12.86 6.36
CA ARG A 622 4.47 13.45 5.69
C ARG A 622 4.00 12.63 4.48
N ALA A 623 2.68 12.39 4.37
CA ALA A 623 2.12 11.52 3.33
C ALA A 623 2.29 12.04 1.90
N GLN A 624 2.23 13.36 1.66
CA GLN A 624 2.48 13.93 0.33
C GLN A 624 3.95 13.79 -0.09
N THR A 625 4.88 13.72 0.86
CA THR A 625 6.31 13.56 0.61
C THR A 625 6.63 12.15 0.10
N LEU A 626 5.98 11.11 0.63
CA LEU A 626 6.05 9.75 0.06
C LEU A 626 5.60 9.76 -1.41
N VAL A 627 4.44 10.33 -1.69
CA VAL A 627 3.89 10.41 -3.06
C VAL A 627 4.82 11.21 -3.98
N LEU A 628 5.31 12.35 -3.53
CA LEU A 628 6.14 13.24 -4.33
C LEU A 628 7.49 12.62 -4.66
N GLU A 629 8.16 12.00 -3.69
CA GLU A 629 9.46 11.39 -3.91
C GLU A 629 9.35 10.09 -4.74
N ILE A 630 8.24 9.34 -4.65
CA ILE A 630 7.91 8.28 -5.64
C ILE A 630 7.81 8.88 -7.05
N VAL A 631 7.06 9.97 -7.23
CA VAL A 631 6.88 10.64 -8.53
C VAL A 631 8.19 11.24 -9.08
N LYS A 632 9.11 11.65 -8.20
CA LYS A 632 10.46 12.12 -8.57
C LYS A 632 11.46 10.99 -8.86
N SER A 633 11.15 9.76 -8.44
CA SER A 633 12.09 8.65 -8.54
C SER A 633 12.40 8.26 -10.00
N LEU A 634 13.65 7.81 -10.21
CA LEU A 634 14.11 7.30 -11.51
C LEU A 634 13.20 6.20 -12.09
N PRO A 635 12.81 5.12 -11.37
CA PRO A 635 11.94 4.09 -11.94
C PRO A 635 10.54 4.61 -12.30
N PHE A 636 10.06 5.71 -11.69
CA PHE A 636 8.76 6.29 -12.02
C PHE A 636 8.80 7.21 -13.25
N GLN A 637 9.88 7.97 -13.47
CA GLN A 637 10.01 8.89 -14.61
C GLN A 637 10.67 8.30 -15.87
N TYR A 638 11.39 7.18 -15.73
CA TYR A 638 12.18 6.58 -16.80
C TYR A 638 11.74 5.14 -17.10
N LYS A 639 12.07 4.68 -18.30
CA LYS A 639 11.96 3.30 -18.77
C LYS A 639 13.27 2.87 -19.46
N ARG A 640 13.51 1.58 -19.59
CA ARG A 640 14.72 1.02 -20.20
C ARG A 640 14.38 -0.21 -21.03
N GLY A 641 15.02 -0.41 -22.18
CA GLY A 641 14.87 -1.65 -22.95
C GLY A 641 15.40 -2.86 -22.19
N GLN A 642 14.62 -3.94 -22.16
CA GLN A 642 15.09 -5.22 -21.60
C GLN A 642 16.13 -5.85 -22.54
N THR A 643 17.27 -6.24 -22.01
CA THR A 643 18.18 -7.17 -22.72
C THR A 643 17.42 -8.48 -22.95
N PRO A 644 17.34 -9.02 -24.18
CA PRO A 644 16.74 -10.32 -24.40
C PRO A 644 17.41 -11.38 -23.51
N PRO A 645 16.66 -12.32 -22.90
CA PRO A 645 17.26 -13.39 -22.11
C PRO A 645 18.22 -14.20 -23.00
N LEU A 646 19.43 -14.47 -22.50
CA LEU A 646 20.58 -15.02 -23.24
C LEU A 646 20.40 -16.42 -23.85
N ASN A 647 19.20 -17.01 -23.81
CA ASN A 647 18.88 -18.36 -24.27
C ASN A 647 17.98 -18.38 -25.52
N GLN A 648 18.29 -17.52 -26.51
CA GLN A 648 17.84 -17.70 -27.89
C GLN A 648 19.03 -17.60 -28.86
N GLU A 649 20.08 -18.40 -28.62
CA GLU A 649 20.91 -18.82 -29.74
C GLU A 649 20.05 -19.63 -30.72
N MET A 650 19.97 -19.09 -31.93
CA MET A 650 19.19 -19.58 -33.06
C MET A 650 19.26 -21.10 -33.23
N ASN A 651 18.12 -21.77 -33.09
CA ASN A 651 17.95 -23.13 -33.59
C ASN A 651 17.62 -23.11 -35.11
N ASP A 652 18.38 -22.32 -35.88
CA ASP A 652 18.34 -22.27 -37.34
C ASP A 652 19.27 -23.36 -37.90
N GLY A 653 18.81 -24.61 -37.89
CA GLY A 653 19.72 -25.71 -38.22
C GLY A 653 19.20 -27.15 -38.26
N GLN A 654 17.97 -27.43 -38.72
CA GLN A 654 17.64 -28.68 -39.45
C GLN A 654 16.29 -28.66 -40.16
#